data_AF-A0A940Y1A5-F1
#
_entry.id   AF-A0A940Y1A5-F1
#
_cell.length_a   1.000
_cell.length_b   1.000
_cell.length_c   1.000
_cell.angle_alpha   90.00
_cell.angle_beta   90.00
_cell.angle_gamma   90.00
#
_symmetry.space_group_name_H-M   'P 1'
#
loop_
_entity.id
_entity.type
_entity.pdbx_description
1 polymer ?
#
loop_
_entity_poly.entity_id
_entity_poly.type
_entity_poly.pdbx_seq_one_letter_code
_entity_poly.pdbx_strand_id
1 'polypeptide(L)'
;MRELFQFNRLHADEQLRSPSGRFVLHYDAAGIAVITDTERDEVTWRAGTVGRLLLGDRSEVQVEAWDSYETVWLSGFAAPGARHLILTDAGDLELLNGEHARLANSRTGPVEPLALRDTAAAADINAGSYLLSEGKKRRTVVREQDGQLRVGEHWSNGGGGSYALTGPLVDWLEQEGTVLGWLMLPVNGTKSKARTLCLTDTAGTVLWHEGEPSRTTPVFAGAPYAYGGAELGAGGRLRHQSLTSPSGSHTLVHQGDGDLVLRCNAEHRNVWSAGTHWAIGGWAELTADGDLVVHNPHGAPVWRSGTAGSGARRLAVRDDGRVELLDAEGRAVWSVDTHTSCDGPAVDTPRGAVLRRGQTLRQHALTSTDGSTVLGHHDDQRLVLFGADGSWLWYAHLGDVQRPGLLLDEDGMLRILDDDTERPALAGPADELRVESGEVLLCRADGTVVWRNGEEVTETDAAAPEPAEDFETWLEELNGLEYFSVAVVHDTTPDEALLRLGADPGRVRTGTWDDLRTQSEIEDAGMGDVCLAAFALGPHTLLVENNGHPGTENSVLSPGTFAVACSRSINADTSFMVYRDGEVVADHSEEGSEEPTTSEVRAAMAAMDADDDPCQAAFDDTLELFCRTAGIRPTVADVTGIARWVILPALR
;
A
#
# COMPACT_ATOMS: atom_id res chain seq x y z
N MET A 1 4.55 23.75 -19.78
CA MET A 1 4.31 25.10 -20.35
C MET A 1 5.58 25.94 -20.18
N ARG A 2 5.98 26.76 -21.15
CA ARG A 2 7.10 27.69 -20.99
C ARG A 2 6.55 29.00 -20.41
N GLU A 3 7.25 29.59 -19.44
CA GLU A 3 6.92 30.87 -18.81
C GLU A 3 8.10 31.83 -18.90
N LEU A 4 7.84 33.13 -18.78
CA LEU A 4 8.87 34.15 -18.75
C LEU A 4 8.97 34.76 -17.35
N PHE A 5 10.04 34.40 -16.64
CA PHE A 5 10.37 34.98 -15.34
C PHE A 5 10.73 36.46 -15.47
N GLN A 6 10.43 37.26 -14.45
CA GLN A 6 10.71 38.69 -14.42
C GLN A 6 12.18 38.97 -14.76
N PHE A 7 12.39 39.98 -15.61
CA PHE A 7 13.68 40.38 -16.20
C PHE A 7 14.25 39.46 -17.27
N ASN A 8 13.71 38.25 -17.46
CA ASN A 8 14.10 37.42 -18.60
C ASN A 8 13.47 37.98 -19.88
N ARG A 9 14.26 37.96 -20.95
CA ARG A 9 13.85 38.44 -22.27
C ARG A 9 13.45 37.25 -23.11
N LEU A 10 12.38 37.39 -23.89
CA LEU A 10 12.09 36.44 -24.95
C LEU A 10 13.13 36.65 -26.05
N HIS A 11 13.98 35.66 -26.33
CA HIS A 11 14.97 35.76 -27.40
C HIS A 11 14.33 35.62 -28.78
N ALA A 12 14.98 36.13 -29.82
CA ALA A 12 14.41 36.21 -31.17
C ALA A 12 14.04 34.84 -31.78
N ASP A 13 14.78 33.81 -31.39
CA ASP A 13 14.63 32.40 -31.76
C ASP A 13 13.69 31.63 -30.82
N GLU A 14 13.20 32.28 -29.76
CA GLU A 14 12.33 31.67 -28.77
C GLU A 14 10.86 31.98 -29.02
N GLN A 15 10.02 31.05 -28.57
CA GLN A 15 8.58 31.18 -28.60
C GLN A 15 8.01 30.79 -27.24
N LEU A 16 6.99 31.52 -26.81
CA LEU A 16 6.15 31.15 -25.66
C LEU A 16 4.84 30.59 -26.21
N ARG A 17 4.49 29.36 -25.84
CA ARG A 17 3.27 28.69 -26.33
C ARG A 17 2.26 28.55 -25.22
N SER A 18 0.98 28.74 -25.56
CA SER A 18 -0.13 28.39 -24.68
C SER A 18 -0.16 26.87 -24.41
N PRO A 19 -0.80 26.40 -23.33
CA PRO A 19 -0.88 24.97 -23.02
C PRO A 19 -1.33 24.09 -24.19
N SER A 20 -2.41 24.46 -24.88
CA SER A 20 -2.88 23.73 -26.07
C SER A 20 -1.96 23.85 -27.30
N GLY A 21 -0.98 24.75 -27.27
CA GLY A 21 -0.15 25.12 -28.41
C GLY A 21 -0.85 25.97 -29.47
N ARG A 22 -2.15 26.23 -29.30
CA ARG A 22 -2.97 27.03 -30.21
C ARG A 22 -2.43 28.45 -30.38
N PHE A 23 -2.05 29.10 -29.28
CA PHE A 23 -1.51 30.46 -29.31
C PHE A 23 0.00 30.45 -29.12
N VAL A 24 0.69 31.26 -29.90
CA VAL A 24 2.15 31.37 -29.85
C VAL A 24 2.54 32.84 -29.80
N LEU A 25 3.26 33.24 -28.76
CA LEU A 25 3.97 34.51 -28.68
C LEU A 25 5.36 34.34 -29.27
N HIS A 26 5.64 35.06 -30.35
CA HIS A 26 6.91 35.02 -31.08
C HIS A 26 7.21 36.40 -31.70
N TYR A 27 8.37 36.55 -32.33
CA TYR A 27 8.67 37.72 -33.14
C TYR A 27 8.22 37.52 -34.59
N ASP A 28 7.59 38.53 -35.19
CA ASP A 28 7.31 38.55 -36.62
C ASP A 28 8.55 38.95 -37.45
N ALA A 29 8.41 38.99 -38.77
CA ALA A 29 9.50 39.34 -39.68
C ALA A 29 10.06 40.77 -39.46
N ALA A 30 9.31 41.65 -38.81
CA ALA A 30 9.76 42.99 -38.46
C ALA A 30 10.46 43.04 -37.08
N GLY A 31 10.50 41.93 -36.35
CA GLY A 31 11.06 41.87 -34.99
C GLY A 31 10.10 42.41 -33.92
N ILE A 32 8.79 42.44 -34.19
CA ILE A 32 7.75 42.80 -33.22
C ILE A 32 7.22 41.53 -32.56
N ALA A 33 7.11 41.53 -31.24
CA ALA A 33 6.47 40.45 -30.52
C ALA A 33 4.95 40.41 -30.80
N VAL A 34 4.44 39.26 -31.23
CA VAL A 34 3.04 39.03 -31.62
C VAL A 34 2.54 37.71 -31.04
N ILE A 35 1.25 37.66 -30.71
CA ILE A 35 0.54 36.40 -30.41
C ILE A 35 -0.24 35.99 -31.66
N THR A 36 0.00 34.79 -32.14
CA THR A 36 -0.67 34.22 -33.32
C THR A 36 -1.56 33.04 -32.91
N ASP A 37 -2.83 33.05 -33.34
CA ASP A 37 -3.72 31.88 -33.30
C ASP A 37 -3.33 30.96 -34.47
N THR A 38 -2.66 29.86 -34.16
CA THR A 38 -2.12 28.93 -35.16
C THR A 38 -3.18 28.17 -35.94
N GLU A 39 -4.40 28.05 -35.41
CA GLU A 39 -5.52 27.43 -36.15
C GLU A 39 -6.09 28.36 -37.22
N ARG A 40 -6.09 29.67 -36.94
CA ARG A 40 -6.65 30.70 -37.83
C ARG A 40 -5.60 31.42 -38.66
N ASP A 41 -4.33 31.23 -38.34
CA ASP A 41 -3.19 31.98 -38.87
C ASP A 41 -3.39 33.50 -38.72
N GLU A 42 -3.90 33.92 -37.54
CA GLU A 42 -4.28 35.30 -37.26
C GLU A 42 -3.52 35.86 -36.06
N VAL A 43 -2.99 37.07 -36.19
CA VAL A 43 -2.37 37.80 -35.08
C VAL A 43 -3.47 38.40 -34.20
N THR A 44 -3.54 37.94 -32.95
CA THR A 44 -4.55 38.37 -31.98
C THR A 44 -4.05 39.45 -31.02
N TRP A 45 -2.72 39.59 -30.90
CA TRP A 45 -2.08 40.63 -30.09
C TRP A 45 -0.73 41.02 -30.67
N ARG A 46 -0.33 42.28 -30.50
CA ARG A 46 0.93 42.83 -31.03
C ARG A 46 1.52 43.84 -30.06
N ALA A 47 2.82 43.71 -29.78
CA ALA A 47 3.57 44.74 -29.07
C ALA A 47 3.68 46.00 -29.94
N GLY A 48 3.62 47.18 -29.32
CA GLY A 48 3.55 48.44 -30.08
C GLY A 48 4.82 48.83 -30.85
N THR A 49 5.94 48.11 -30.65
CA THR A 49 7.22 48.42 -31.30
C THR A 49 8.11 47.18 -31.44
N VAL A 50 9.19 47.35 -32.21
CA VAL A 50 10.26 46.37 -32.42
C VAL A 50 11.19 46.36 -31.19
N GLY A 51 11.58 45.17 -30.71
CA GLY A 51 12.51 45.03 -29.60
C GLY A 51 12.35 43.73 -28.83
N ARG A 52 13.05 43.58 -27.71
CA ARG A 52 13.03 42.42 -26.82
C ARG A 52 11.90 42.52 -25.80
N LEU A 53 10.94 41.61 -25.85
CA LEU A 53 9.83 41.53 -24.88
C LEU A 53 10.30 40.90 -23.57
N LEU A 54 9.86 41.49 -22.44
CA LEU A 54 10.06 40.96 -21.10
C LEU A 54 8.95 41.39 -20.13
N LEU A 55 8.88 40.71 -18.98
CA LEU A 55 8.23 41.25 -17.79
C LEU A 55 9.23 42.14 -17.03
N GLY A 56 8.96 43.46 -17.01
CA GLY A 56 9.89 44.48 -16.53
C GLY A 56 9.91 44.72 -15.02
N ASP A 57 10.74 45.70 -14.61
CA ASP A 57 10.86 46.18 -13.22
C ASP A 57 9.56 46.80 -12.69
N ARG A 58 8.73 47.34 -13.57
CA ARG A 58 7.40 47.87 -13.26
C ARG A 58 6.32 46.81 -13.10
N SER A 59 6.69 45.52 -13.16
CA SER A 59 5.73 44.40 -13.17
C SER A 59 4.70 44.53 -14.31
N GLU A 60 5.19 45.00 -15.46
CA GLU A 60 4.44 45.29 -16.68
C GLU A 60 5.15 44.61 -17.85
N VAL A 61 4.38 44.19 -18.87
CA VAL A 61 4.99 43.66 -20.10
C VAL A 61 5.58 44.83 -20.88
N GLN A 62 6.88 44.76 -21.14
CA GLN A 62 7.63 45.83 -21.77
C GLN A 62 8.47 45.32 -22.93
N VAL A 63 8.88 46.25 -23.79
CA VAL A 63 9.82 45.99 -24.87
C VAL A 63 11.03 46.89 -24.69
N GLU A 64 12.21 46.28 -24.65
CA GLU A 64 13.50 46.97 -24.70
C GLU A 64 14.04 47.02 -26.13
N ALA A 65 14.82 48.04 -26.47
CA ALA A 65 15.50 48.08 -27.76
C ALA A 65 16.42 46.85 -27.96
N TRP A 66 16.74 46.51 -29.21
CA TRP A 66 17.62 45.36 -29.50
C TRP A 66 19.08 45.62 -29.11
N ASP A 67 19.54 46.86 -29.29
CA ASP A 67 20.92 47.31 -29.12
C ASP A 67 21.23 47.88 -27.73
N SER A 68 20.20 48.12 -26.91
CA SER A 68 20.32 48.70 -25.57
C SER A 68 19.23 48.17 -24.63
N TYR A 69 19.36 48.43 -23.33
CA TYR A 69 18.34 48.07 -22.33
C TYR A 69 17.30 49.18 -22.12
N GLU A 70 17.21 50.13 -23.04
CA GLU A 70 16.20 51.20 -22.96
C GLU A 70 14.81 50.63 -23.22
N THR A 71 13.89 50.85 -22.29
CA THR A 71 12.48 50.49 -22.48
C THR A 71 11.83 51.45 -23.48
N VAL A 72 11.39 50.91 -24.61
CA VAL A 72 10.82 51.66 -25.74
C VAL A 72 9.30 51.53 -25.83
N TRP A 73 8.70 50.57 -25.13
CA TRP A 73 7.25 50.38 -25.08
C TRP A 73 6.80 49.64 -23.81
N LEU A 74 5.57 49.92 -23.37
CA LEU A 74 4.90 49.33 -22.22
C LEU A 74 3.48 48.90 -22.63
N SER A 75 3.00 47.78 -22.10
CA SER A 75 1.71 47.20 -22.46
C SER A 75 0.49 47.96 -21.97
N GLY A 76 0.65 48.84 -20.98
CA GLY A 76 -0.43 49.56 -20.31
C GLY A 76 -1.16 48.73 -19.25
N PHE A 77 -0.77 47.47 -19.02
CA PHE A 77 -1.30 46.64 -17.94
C PHE A 77 -0.16 46.14 -17.05
N ALA A 78 -0.20 46.56 -15.80
CA ALA A 78 0.81 46.24 -14.80
C ALA A 78 0.15 45.58 -13.59
N ALA A 79 0.89 44.67 -12.96
CA ALA A 79 0.47 43.98 -11.76
C ALA A 79 1.61 44.04 -10.74
N PRO A 80 1.61 45.00 -9.79
CA PRO A 80 2.66 45.09 -8.79
C PRO A 80 2.92 43.75 -8.08
N GLY A 81 4.17 43.30 -8.11
CA GLY A 81 4.57 42.01 -7.52
C GLY A 81 4.52 40.83 -8.49
N ALA A 82 4.18 41.04 -9.76
CA ALA A 82 4.28 40.01 -10.78
C ALA A 82 5.73 39.55 -10.96
N ARG A 83 5.90 38.24 -11.01
CA ARG A 83 7.18 37.53 -11.19
C ARG A 83 7.20 36.66 -12.44
N HIS A 84 6.04 36.26 -12.96
CA HIS A 84 5.95 35.39 -14.13
C HIS A 84 4.95 35.98 -15.14
N LEU A 85 5.28 35.82 -16.41
CA LEU A 85 4.42 36.10 -17.55
C LEU A 85 4.16 34.80 -18.31
N ILE A 86 2.87 34.49 -18.53
CA ILE A 86 2.44 33.31 -19.29
C ILE A 86 1.47 33.69 -20.41
N LEU A 87 1.31 32.79 -21.38
CA LEU A 87 0.35 32.90 -22.49
C LEU A 87 -0.80 31.90 -22.28
N THR A 88 -2.04 32.39 -22.31
CA THR A 88 -3.22 31.57 -22.04
C THR A 88 -3.80 30.91 -23.30
N ASP A 89 -4.59 29.85 -23.13
CA ASP A 89 -5.38 29.24 -24.22
C ASP A 89 -6.56 30.11 -24.69
N ALA A 90 -6.78 31.25 -24.05
CA ALA A 90 -7.66 32.29 -24.56
C ALA A 90 -6.90 33.35 -25.40
N GLY A 91 -5.58 33.19 -25.59
CA GLY A 91 -4.72 34.14 -26.32
C GLY A 91 -4.34 35.38 -25.51
N ASP A 92 -4.44 35.33 -24.18
CA ASP A 92 -4.09 36.46 -23.31
C ASP A 92 -2.71 36.32 -22.71
N LEU A 93 -2.08 37.45 -22.42
CA LEU A 93 -0.98 37.53 -21.48
C LEU A 93 -1.51 37.59 -20.04
N GLU A 94 -0.95 36.77 -19.17
CA GLU A 94 -1.30 36.71 -17.75
C GLU A 94 -0.05 36.93 -16.87
N LEU A 95 -0.21 37.76 -15.84
CA LEU A 95 0.83 38.12 -14.88
C LEU A 95 0.57 37.42 -13.56
N LEU A 96 1.53 36.60 -13.12
CA LEU A 96 1.45 35.85 -11.87
C LEU A 96 2.45 36.38 -10.85
N ASN A 97 2.10 36.32 -9.56
CA ASN A 97 3.04 36.62 -8.48
C ASN A 97 4.05 35.47 -8.28
N GLY A 98 4.97 35.60 -7.32
CA GLY A 98 5.95 34.55 -7.01
C GLY A 98 5.35 33.25 -6.45
N GLU A 99 4.09 33.27 -6.03
CA GLU A 99 3.34 32.07 -5.61
C GLU A 99 2.57 31.41 -6.77
N HIS A 100 2.71 31.92 -8.00
CA HIS A 100 1.96 31.53 -9.20
C HIS A 100 0.46 31.85 -9.13
N ALA A 101 0.02 32.73 -8.23
CA ALA A 101 -1.35 33.25 -8.22
C ALA A 101 -1.49 34.42 -9.23
N ARG A 102 -2.63 34.49 -9.92
CA ARG A 102 -2.89 35.53 -10.93
C ARG A 102 -3.05 36.91 -10.29
N LEU A 103 -2.31 37.88 -10.82
CA LEU A 103 -2.43 39.29 -10.45
C LEU A 103 -3.06 40.15 -11.55
N ALA A 104 -2.92 39.77 -12.81
CA ALA A 104 -3.60 40.45 -13.91
C ALA A 104 -3.69 39.59 -15.15
N ASN A 105 -4.69 39.86 -15.97
CA ASN A 105 -4.80 39.34 -17.32
C ASN A 105 -4.95 40.51 -18.29
N SER A 106 -4.29 40.43 -19.45
CA SER A 106 -4.25 41.51 -20.43
C SER A 106 -5.61 41.93 -20.98
N ARG A 107 -6.61 41.04 -20.94
CA ARG A 107 -7.98 41.33 -21.37
C ARG A 107 -8.85 41.81 -20.21
N THR A 108 -8.78 41.17 -19.05
CA THR A 108 -9.70 41.47 -17.93
C THR A 108 -9.15 42.49 -16.93
N GLY A 109 -7.86 42.83 -17.02
CA GLY A 109 -7.19 43.74 -16.10
C GLY A 109 -6.68 43.08 -14.82
N PRO A 110 -6.32 43.88 -13.80
CA PRO A 110 -5.76 43.40 -12.53
C PRO A 110 -6.80 42.70 -11.66
N VAL A 111 -6.34 41.73 -10.89
CA VAL A 111 -7.08 40.96 -9.91
C VAL A 111 -6.26 40.91 -8.62
N GLU A 112 -6.91 41.10 -7.47
CA GLU A 112 -6.29 40.83 -6.18
C GLU A 112 -6.56 39.37 -5.81
N PRO A 113 -5.56 38.47 -5.83
CA PRO A 113 -5.79 37.05 -5.59
C PRO A 113 -6.15 36.81 -4.13
N LEU A 114 -7.23 36.07 -3.90
CA LEU A 114 -7.70 35.70 -2.58
C LEU A 114 -6.90 34.53 -2.02
N ALA A 115 -6.15 34.76 -0.95
CA ALA A 115 -5.49 33.69 -0.20
C ALA A 115 -6.52 32.96 0.69
N LEU A 116 -6.94 31.77 0.26
CA LEU A 116 -7.71 30.81 1.05
C LEU A 116 -6.74 30.18 2.07
N ARG A 117 -7.08 30.22 3.36
CA ARG A 117 -6.15 29.81 4.43
C ARG A 117 -6.18 28.29 4.64
N ASP A 118 -6.35 27.83 5.88
CA ASP A 118 -6.04 26.46 6.30
C ASP A 118 -6.76 25.36 5.51
N THR A 119 -7.96 25.66 4.97
CA THR A 119 -8.79 24.72 4.19
C THR A 119 -9.63 25.46 3.14
N ALA A 120 -9.91 24.81 2.00
CA ALA A 120 -10.90 25.24 1.01
C ALA A 120 -11.42 24.04 0.21
N ALA A 121 -12.58 24.15 -0.44
CA ALA A 121 -12.96 23.17 -1.46
C ALA A 121 -11.97 23.26 -2.63
N ALA A 122 -11.62 22.14 -3.26
CA ALA A 122 -10.68 22.12 -4.38
C ALA A 122 -11.18 22.99 -5.57
N ALA A 123 -12.49 23.03 -5.78
CA ALA A 123 -13.16 23.85 -6.78
C ALA A 123 -13.08 25.37 -6.48
N ASP A 124 -12.92 25.76 -5.21
CA ASP A 124 -12.78 27.16 -4.81
C ASP A 124 -11.37 27.71 -5.10
N ILE A 125 -10.39 26.83 -5.33
CA ILE A 125 -9.04 27.19 -5.77
C ILE A 125 -9.09 27.40 -7.29
N ASN A 126 -9.05 28.65 -7.73
CA ASN A 126 -9.17 29.01 -9.14
C ASN A 126 -8.19 30.12 -9.52
N ALA A 127 -8.26 30.66 -10.74
CA ALA A 127 -7.31 31.68 -11.16
C ALA A 127 -7.30 32.95 -10.27
N GLY A 128 -8.36 33.24 -9.51
CA GLY A 128 -8.43 34.37 -8.58
C GLY A 128 -8.17 34.03 -7.10
N SER A 129 -7.89 32.77 -6.76
CA SER A 129 -7.79 32.30 -5.38
C SER A 129 -6.79 31.15 -5.24
N TYR A 130 -6.16 31.03 -4.08
CA TYR A 130 -5.19 29.95 -3.85
C TYR A 130 -5.18 29.51 -2.40
N LEU A 131 -4.92 28.23 -2.15
CA LEU A 131 -4.75 27.72 -0.79
C LEU A 131 -3.37 28.09 -0.26
N LEU A 132 -3.28 28.51 1.00
CA LEU A 132 -2.05 28.99 1.62
C LEU A 132 -1.86 28.38 3.00
N SER A 133 -0.70 27.78 3.23
CA SER A 133 -0.20 27.45 4.57
C SER A 133 0.99 28.35 4.94
N GLU A 134 0.88 29.01 6.08
CA GLU A 134 1.93 29.87 6.66
C GLU A 134 2.57 29.19 7.88
N GLY A 135 3.83 28.78 7.78
CA GLY A 135 4.59 28.17 8.87
C GLY A 135 6.09 28.40 8.70
N LYS A 136 6.93 27.46 9.20
CA LYS A 136 8.39 27.49 8.94
C LYS A 136 8.73 27.49 7.45
N LYS A 137 7.84 26.91 6.64
CA LYS A 137 7.86 26.91 5.19
C LYS A 137 6.50 27.40 4.70
N ARG A 138 6.49 28.30 3.73
CA ARG A 138 5.25 28.77 3.10
C ARG A 138 4.90 27.81 1.97
N ARG A 139 3.65 27.36 1.91
CA ARG A 139 3.20 26.42 0.88
C ARG A 139 1.91 26.93 0.26
N THR A 140 1.75 26.72 -1.05
CA THR A 140 0.59 27.17 -1.80
C THR A 140 0.00 26.06 -2.64
N VAL A 141 -1.31 26.09 -2.87
CA VAL A 141 -1.96 25.31 -3.92
C VAL A 141 -2.65 26.29 -4.86
N VAL A 142 -2.23 26.29 -6.12
CA VAL A 142 -2.78 27.17 -7.17
C VAL A 142 -3.38 26.31 -8.27
N ARG A 143 -4.41 26.83 -8.96
CA ARG A 143 -4.94 26.19 -10.15
C ARG A 143 -4.23 26.69 -11.39
N GLU A 144 -3.66 25.76 -12.15
CA GLU A 144 -3.06 26.02 -13.45
C GLU A 144 -4.13 26.16 -14.54
N GLN A 145 -3.71 26.61 -15.71
CA GLN A 145 -4.63 26.85 -16.84
C GLN A 145 -5.23 25.58 -17.43
N ASP A 146 -4.52 24.46 -17.32
CA ASP A 146 -5.01 23.14 -17.72
C ASP A 146 -5.99 22.54 -16.70
N GLY A 147 -6.28 23.28 -15.62
CA GLY A 147 -7.17 22.88 -14.55
C GLY A 147 -6.49 22.11 -13.43
N GLN A 148 -5.22 21.69 -13.60
CA GLN A 148 -4.50 20.96 -12.55
C GLN A 148 -4.20 21.85 -11.34
N LEU A 149 -3.99 21.21 -10.20
CA LEU A 149 -3.55 21.90 -8.98
C LEU A 149 -2.04 21.74 -8.82
N ARG A 150 -1.32 22.86 -8.74
CA ARG A 150 0.12 22.88 -8.41
C ARG A 150 0.32 23.16 -6.94
N VAL A 151 1.10 22.31 -6.29
CA VAL A 151 1.60 22.55 -4.95
C VAL A 151 2.96 23.24 -5.04
N GLY A 152 3.04 24.45 -4.48
CA GLY A 152 4.24 25.27 -4.40
C GLY A 152 4.82 25.28 -2.99
N GLU A 153 6.14 25.30 -2.92
CA GLU A 153 6.90 25.25 -1.69
C GLU A 153 7.94 26.37 -1.68
N HIS A 154 7.86 27.26 -0.70
CA HIS A 154 8.61 28.51 -0.68
C HIS A 154 9.42 28.65 0.61
N TRP A 155 10.73 28.82 0.48
CA TRP A 155 11.65 29.01 1.61
C TRP A 155 12.01 30.49 1.81
N SER A 156 12.36 30.86 3.04
CA SER A 156 12.67 32.24 3.43
C SER A 156 13.91 32.83 2.74
N ASN A 157 14.79 31.99 2.20
CA ASN A 157 15.98 32.40 1.45
C ASN A 157 15.70 32.64 -0.04
N GLY A 158 14.43 32.55 -0.48
CA GLY A 158 14.03 32.76 -1.87
C GLY A 158 14.17 31.51 -2.76
N GLY A 159 14.56 30.36 -2.22
CA GLY A 159 14.45 29.08 -2.92
C GLY A 159 13.03 28.49 -2.84
N GLY A 160 12.74 27.49 -3.67
CA GLY A 160 11.50 26.75 -3.61
C GLY A 160 11.47 25.51 -4.49
N GLY A 161 10.38 24.76 -4.41
CA GLY A 161 10.05 23.63 -5.28
C GLY A 161 8.56 23.67 -5.65
N SER A 162 8.17 22.93 -6.68
CA SER A 162 6.74 22.72 -6.96
C SER A 162 6.52 21.41 -7.72
N TYR A 163 5.31 20.87 -7.60
CA TYR A 163 4.82 19.71 -8.36
C TYR A 163 3.33 19.88 -8.65
N ALA A 164 2.89 19.32 -9.77
CA ALA A 164 1.48 19.28 -10.15
C ALA A 164 0.83 18.00 -9.60
N LEU A 165 -0.41 18.10 -9.13
CA LEU A 165 -1.27 16.96 -8.87
C LEU A 165 -1.81 16.45 -10.21
N THR A 166 -1.96 15.13 -10.34
CA THR A 166 -2.44 14.51 -11.59
C THR A 166 -3.89 14.91 -11.86
N GLY A 167 -4.28 14.99 -13.14
CA GLY A 167 -5.65 15.31 -13.54
C GLY A 167 -6.70 14.45 -12.84
N PRO A 168 -6.58 13.10 -12.87
CA PRO A 168 -7.55 12.23 -12.21
C PRO A 168 -7.64 12.40 -10.68
N LEU A 169 -6.53 12.75 -10.02
CA LEU A 169 -6.56 13.10 -8.60
C LEU A 169 -7.33 14.41 -8.40
N VAL A 170 -7.05 15.45 -9.19
CA VAL A 170 -7.74 16.74 -9.08
C VAL A 170 -9.25 16.58 -9.29
N ASP A 171 -9.65 15.83 -10.32
CA ASP A 171 -11.07 15.53 -10.58
C ASP A 171 -11.73 14.84 -9.37
N TRP A 172 -11.01 13.92 -8.71
CA TRP A 172 -11.48 13.27 -7.49
C TRP A 172 -11.46 14.19 -6.26
N LEU A 173 -10.53 15.14 -6.14
CA LEU A 173 -10.48 16.10 -5.03
C LEU A 173 -11.66 17.10 -5.05
N GLU A 174 -12.36 17.26 -6.18
CA GLU A 174 -13.48 18.19 -6.35
C GLU A 174 -14.84 17.65 -5.87
N GLN A 175 -14.84 16.62 -5.02
CA GLN A 175 -16.05 16.05 -4.45
C GLN A 175 -16.80 17.02 -3.53
N GLU A 176 -18.13 17.04 -3.65
CA GLU A 176 -18.99 17.78 -2.73
C GLU A 176 -18.81 17.32 -1.28
N GLY A 177 -18.89 18.26 -0.33
CA GLY A 177 -18.75 17.93 1.10
C GLY A 177 -17.32 17.59 1.53
N THR A 178 -16.32 17.85 0.69
CA THR A 178 -14.91 17.68 1.02
C THR A 178 -14.17 19.02 1.01
N VAL A 179 -13.09 19.09 1.79
CA VAL A 179 -12.19 20.25 1.81
C VAL A 179 -10.75 19.79 1.71
N LEU A 180 -9.98 20.49 0.89
CA LEU A 180 -8.53 20.37 0.78
C LEU A 180 -7.89 21.33 1.79
N GLY A 181 -6.98 20.85 2.62
CA GLY A 181 -6.40 21.65 3.69
C GLY A 181 -5.08 21.11 4.23
N TRP A 182 -4.52 21.86 5.18
CA TRP A 182 -3.21 21.55 5.76
C TRP A 182 -3.36 20.97 7.17
N LEU A 183 -3.08 19.66 7.31
CA LEU A 183 -3.15 18.96 8.59
C LEU A 183 -1.77 18.59 9.11
N MET A 184 -1.61 18.55 10.43
CA MET A 184 -0.38 18.06 11.07
C MET A 184 -0.41 16.53 11.16
N LEU A 185 0.11 15.85 10.15
CA LEU A 185 0.18 14.38 10.11
C LEU A 185 1.58 13.87 10.48
N PRO A 186 1.69 12.66 11.05
CA PRO A 186 2.97 11.98 11.23
C PRO A 186 3.71 11.84 9.90
N VAL A 187 5.02 12.03 9.92
CA VAL A 187 5.88 11.80 8.74
C VAL A 187 6.34 10.36 8.78
N ASN A 188 5.94 9.54 7.80
CA ASN A 188 6.43 8.16 7.58
C ASN A 188 6.48 7.30 8.85
N GLY A 189 5.40 7.29 9.66
CA GLY A 189 5.34 6.51 10.90
C GLY A 189 6.22 7.03 12.05
N THR A 190 6.89 8.18 11.88
CA THR A 190 7.68 8.80 12.95
C THR A 190 6.79 9.64 13.89
N LYS A 191 7.30 9.90 15.11
CA LYS A 191 6.66 10.84 16.06
C LYS A 191 6.67 12.29 15.57
N SER A 192 7.46 12.61 14.54
CA SER A 192 7.53 13.96 13.97
C SER A 192 6.31 14.22 13.10
N LYS A 193 5.67 15.37 13.29
CA LYS A 193 4.52 15.80 12.47
C LYS A 193 4.94 16.89 11.48
N ALA A 194 4.41 16.84 10.26
CA ALA A 194 4.55 17.87 9.26
C ALA A 194 3.18 18.39 8.83
N ARG A 195 3.13 19.62 8.32
CA ARG A 195 1.94 20.11 7.62
C ARG A 195 1.86 19.44 6.26
N THR A 196 0.88 18.57 6.13
CA THR A 196 0.61 17.73 4.97
C THR A 196 -0.70 18.19 4.32
N LEU A 197 -0.69 18.35 3.00
CA LEU A 197 -1.90 18.62 2.21
C LEU A 197 -2.81 17.39 2.26
N CYS A 198 -4.05 17.57 2.66
CA CYS A 198 -5.01 16.48 2.86
C CYS A 198 -6.39 16.87 2.34
N LEU A 199 -7.13 15.89 1.84
CA LEU A 199 -8.58 15.99 1.63
C LEU A 199 -9.30 15.40 2.83
N THR A 200 -10.23 16.15 3.42
CA THR A 200 -11.10 15.66 4.49
C THR A 200 -12.57 15.79 4.14
N ASP A 201 -13.38 14.85 4.62
CA ASP A 201 -14.84 14.95 4.57
C ASP A 201 -15.42 15.88 5.65
N THR A 202 -16.75 16.04 5.64
CA THR A 202 -17.48 16.83 6.66
C THR A 202 -17.34 16.31 8.10
N ALA A 203 -16.96 15.05 8.29
CA ALA A 203 -16.71 14.45 9.61
C ALA A 203 -15.26 14.66 10.08
N GLY A 204 -14.39 15.20 9.23
CA GLY A 204 -12.96 15.37 9.49
C GLY A 204 -12.13 14.11 9.22
N THR A 205 -12.71 13.10 8.57
CA THR A 205 -12.00 11.89 8.13
C THR A 205 -11.04 12.27 7.00
N VAL A 206 -9.77 11.85 7.10
CA VAL A 206 -8.79 12.02 6.02
C VAL A 206 -9.10 11.01 4.91
N LEU A 207 -9.50 11.52 3.75
CA LEU A 207 -9.78 10.70 2.56
C LEU A 207 -8.55 10.53 1.67
N TRP A 208 -7.63 11.50 1.71
CA TRP A 208 -6.37 11.49 0.98
C TRP A 208 -5.37 12.42 1.65
N HIS A 209 -4.08 12.12 1.53
CA HIS A 209 -3.01 13.06 1.83
C HIS A 209 -1.88 12.95 0.81
N GLU A 210 -1.10 14.03 0.68
CA GLU A 210 0.11 14.00 -0.14
C GLU A 210 1.20 13.12 0.47
N GLY A 211 2.07 12.58 -0.39
CA GLY A 211 3.12 11.63 -0.01
C GLY A 211 2.62 10.19 0.05
N GLU A 212 3.57 9.25 0.20
CA GLU A 212 3.21 7.84 0.33
C GLU A 212 2.48 7.57 1.66
N PRO A 213 1.46 6.70 1.66
CA PRO A 213 0.80 6.28 2.88
C PRO A 213 1.81 5.65 3.84
N SER A 214 1.65 5.92 5.14
CA SER A 214 2.33 5.12 6.16
C SER A 214 1.89 3.66 6.04
N ARG A 215 2.87 2.74 5.95
CA ARG A 215 2.70 1.27 5.80
C ARG A 215 1.96 0.57 6.97
N THR A 216 1.28 1.30 7.82
CA THR A 216 0.81 0.87 9.14
C THR A 216 -0.67 0.53 9.20
N THR A 217 -1.42 0.65 8.11
CA THR A 217 -2.83 0.19 8.10
C THR A 217 -2.87 -1.21 7.50
N PRO A 218 -3.01 -2.27 8.32
CA PRO A 218 -3.19 -3.61 7.79
C PRO A 218 -4.46 -3.63 6.95
N VAL A 219 -4.30 -3.87 5.65
CA VAL A 219 -5.45 -4.18 4.80
C VAL A 219 -5.73 -5.65 5.01
N PHE A 220 -6.88 -5.95 5.63
CA PHE A 220 -7.30 -7.33 5.86
C PHE A 220 -7.21 -8.14 4.57
N ALA A 221 -6.60 -9.32 4.65
CA ALA A 221 -6.60 -10.28 3.55
C ALA A 221 -8.05 -10.48 3.08
N GLY A 222 -8.29 -10.34 1.77
CA GLY A 222 -9.55 -10.76 1.18
C GLY A 222 -9.75 -12.26 1.42
N ALA A 223 -10.99 -12.73 1.41
CA ALA A 223 -11.26 -14.17 1.52
C ALA A 223 -10.46 -14.93 0.45
N PRO A 224 -9.80 -16.06 0.78
CA PRO A 224 -8.95 -16.77 -0.16
C PRO A 224 -9.77 -17.21 -1.37
N TYR A 225 -9.52 -16.57 -2.51
CA TYR A 225 -10.03 -16.98 -3.80
C TYR A 225 -8.92 -17.71 -4.56
N ALA A 226 -9.23 -18.41 -5.65
CA ALA A 226 -8.20 -18.98 -6.51
C ALA A 226 -7.42 -17.84 -7.19
N TYR A 227 -6.36 -17.35 -6.55
CA TYR A 227 -5.55 -16.27 -7.06
C TYR A 227 -4.76 -16.70 -8.30
N GLY A 228 -4.66 -15.80 -9.28
CA GLY A 228 -3.96 -16.00 -10.55
C GLY A 228 -4.68 -16.87 -11.59
N GLY A 229 -6.00 -17.01 -11.47
CA GLY A 229 -6.89 -17.46 -12.55
C GLY A 229 -7.40 -16.31 -13.43
N ALA A 230 -8.43 -16.59 -14.24
CA ALA A 230 -9.11 -15.58 -15.07
C ALA A 230 -10.23 -14.83 -14.34
N GLU A 231 -10.54 -15.22 -13.09
CA GLU A 231 -11.73 -14.76 -12.38
C GLU A 231 -11.45 -14.41 -10.92
N LEU A 232 -12.24 -13.48 -10.38
CA LEU A 232 -12.28 -13.08 -8.98
C LEU A 232 -13.73 -13.10 -8.50
N GLY A 233 -14.03 -13.76 -7.38
CA GLY A 233 -15.38 -13.76 -6.83
C GLY A 233 -15.69 -12.56 -5.94
N ALA A 234 -16.97 -12.41 -5.61
CA ALA A 234 -17.43 -11.42 -4.66
C ALA A 234 -16.79 -11.62 -3.27
N GLY A 235 -16.36 -10.51 -2.66
CA GLY A 235 -15.49 -10.44 -1.48
C GLY A 235 -13.99 -10.58 -1.80
N GLY A 236 -13.63 -10.88 -3.04
CA GLY A 236 -12.24 -10.99 -3.48
C GLY A 236 -11.60 -9.63 -3.75
N ARG A 237 -10.27 -9.55 -3.57
CA ARG A 237 -9.47 -8.34 -3.76
C ARG A 237 -8.30 -8.60 -4.70
N LEU A 238 -7.82 -7.55 -5.36
CA LEU A 238 -6.56 -7.50 -6.09
C LEU A 238 -5.70 -6.38 -5.52
N ARG A 239 -4.50 -6.72 -5.05
CA ARG A 239 -3.49 -5.75 -4.60
C ARG A 239 -2.13 -6.20 -5.08
N HIS A 240 -1.57 -5.50 -6.06
CA HIS A 240 -0.41 -5.96 -6.85
C HIS A 240 -0.63 -7.28 -7.60
N GLN A 241 -1.87 -7.80 -7.61
CA GLN A 241 -2.27 -9.07 -8.20
C GLN A 241 -2.87 -8.85 -9.59
N SER A 242 -3.00 -9.96 -10.33
CA SER A 242 -3.58 -9.94 -11.67
C SER A 242 -4.49 -11.13 -11.95
N LEU A 243 -5.44 -10.92 -12.86
CA LEU A 243 -6.28 -11.94 -13.48
C LEU A 243 -5.90 -12.06 -14.96
N THR A 244 -5.62 -13.26 -15.42
CA THR A 244 -5.17 -13.51 -16.80
C THR A 244 -6.19 -14.36 -17.54
N SER A 245 -6.55 -13.95 -18.75
CA SER A 245 -7.53 -14.65 -19.58
C SER A 245 -7.10 -16.10 -19.86
N PRO A 246 -8.03 -17.03 -20.14
CA PRO A 246 -7.70 -18.45 -20.35
C PRO A 246 -6.61 -18.72 -21.41
N SER A 247 -6.59 -17.93 -22.49
CA SER A 247 -5.56 -18.00 -23.54
C SER A 247 -4.26 -17.26 -23.23
N GLY A 248 -4.20 -16.50 -22.13
CA GLY A 248 -3.05 -15.67 -21.78
C GLY A 248 -2.93 -14.38 -22.59
N SER A 249 -3.88 -14.06 -23.48
CA SER A 249 -3.84 -12.88 -24.35
C SER A 249 -4.03 -11.56 -23.60
N HIS A 250 -4.82 -11.56 -22.53
CA HIS A 250 -5.14 -10.38 -21.75
C HIS A 250 -4.91 -10.59 -20.26
N THR A 251 -4.47 -9.52 -19.59
CA THR A 251 -4.31 -9.52 -18.14
C THR A 251 -4.86 -8.23 -17.54
N LEU A 252 -5.77 -8.37 -16.58
CA LEU A 252 -6.21 -7.29 -15.70
C LEU A 252 -5.31 -7.27 -14.47
N VAL A 253 -4.65 -6.15 -14.19
CA VAL A 253 -3.68 -6.03 -13.09
C VAL A 253 -3.97 -4.79 -12.26
N HIS A 254 -3.92 -4.93 -10.94
CA HIS A 254 -3.85 -3.78 -10.02
C HIS A 254 -2.37 -3.44 -9.82
N GLN A 255 -1.90 -2.37 -10.46
CA GLN A 255 -0.49 -2.00 -10.51
C GLN A 255 -0.02 -1.35 -9.21
N GLY A 256 1.31 -1.21 -9.06
CA GLY A 256 1.92 -0.63 -7.85
C GLY A 256 1.65 0.86 -7.65
N ASP A 257 1.34 1.58 -8.72
CA ASP A 257 0.90 2.98 -8.70
C ASP A 257 -0.56 3.15 -8.23
N GLY A 258 -1.30 2.05 -8.06
CA GLY A 258 -2.70 2.05 -7.65
C GLY A 258 -3.71 1.97 -8.80
N ASP A 259 -3.26 1.90 -10.06
CA ASP A 259 -4.18 1.79 -11.18
C ASP A 259 -4.67 0.37 -11.42
N LEU A 260 -5.93 0.23 -11.83
CA LEU A 260 -6.48 -1.02 -12.36
C LEU A 260 -6.45 -0.98 -13.89
N VAL A 261 -5.63 -1.84 -14.49
CA VAL A 261 -5.31 -1.76 -15.91
C VAL A 261 -5.54 -3.09 -16.61
N LEU A 262 -6.18 -3.05 -17.77
CA LEU A 262 -6.25 -4.18 -18.68
C LEU A 262 -5.15 -4.06 -19.74
N ARG A 263 -4.39 -5.13 -19.91
CA ARG A 263 -3.26 -5.22 -20.86
C ARG A 263 -3.51 -6.25 -21.93
N CYS A 264 -3.02 -5.95 -23.14
CA CYS A 264 -2.84 -6.89 -24.23
C CYS A 264 -1.41 -7.42 -24.17
N ASN A 265 -1.25 -8.70 -23.85
CA ASN A 265 0.05 -9.31 -23.59
C ASN A 265 0.87 -9.50 -24.88
N ALA A 266 0.22 -9.77 -26.01
CA ALA A 266 0.88 -9.93 -27.30
C ALA A 266 1.48 -8.63 -27.85
N GLU A 267 0.80 -7.49 -27.65
CA GLU A 267 1.25 -6.18 -28.12
C GLU A 267 2.01 -5.39 -27.03
N HIS A 268 2.05 -5.91 -25.81
CA HIS A 268 2.70 -5.30 -24.64
C HIS A 268 2.22 -3.87 -24.34
N ARG A 269 0.90 -3.64 -24.36
CA ARG A 269 0.32 -2.32 -24.08
C ARG A 269 -0.94 -2.37 -23.25
N ASN A 270 -1.21 -1.27 -22.57
CA ASN A 270 -2.45 -1.03 -21.85
C ASN A 270 -3.57 -0.78 -22.88
N VAL A 271 -4.69 -1.50 -22.76
CA VAL A 271 -5.87 -1.36 -23.63
C VAL A 271 -7.02 -0.64 -22.93
N TRP A 272 -7.01 -0.61 -21.59
CA TRP A 272 -7.95 0.11 -20.73
C TRP A 272 -7.33 0.40 -19.36
N SER A 273 -7.75 1.48 -18.69
CA SER A 273 -7.31 1.91 -17.36
C SER A 273 -8.49 2.54 -16.61
N ALA A 274 -8.54 2.34 -15.28
CA ALA A 274 -9.50 2.99 -14.38
C ALA A 274 -9.16 4.46 -14.09
N GLY A 275 -7.94 4.91 -14.41
CA GLY A 275 -7.47 6.28 -14.16
C GLY A 275 -7.04 6.55 -12.72
N THR A 276 -6.60 5.51 -12.02
CA THR A 276 -6.36 5.49 -10.56
C THR A 276 -4.90 5.41 -10.14
N HIS A 277 -3.95 5.67 -11.05
CA HIS A 277 -2.48 5.66 -10.84
C HIS A 277 -1.90 6.61 -9.77
N TRP A 278 -2.76 7.36 -9.08
CA TRP A 278 -2.39 8.21 -7.95
C TRP A 278 -2.72 7.56 -6.59
N ALA A 279 -3.44 6.43 -6.59
CA ALA A 279 -3.91 5.72 -5.40
C ALA A 279 -2.90 4.67 -4.92
N ILE A 280 -1.62 5.02 -4.89
CA ILE A 280 -0.48 4.14 -4.55
C ILE A 280 -0.73 3.41 -3.22
N GLY A 281 -0.67 2.08 -3.23
CA GLY A 281 -0.93 1.25 -2.05
C GLY A 281 -2.41 0.92 -1.80
N GLY A 282 -3.29 1.31 -2.72
CA GLY A 282 -4.70 0.91 -2.77
C GLY A 282 -4.92 -0.55 -3.15
N TRP A 283 -6.19 -0.90 -3.37
CA TRP A 283 -6.60 -2.22 -3.88
C TRP A 283 -7.88 -2.12 -4.72
N ALA A 284 -8.10 -3.11 -5.58
CA ALA A 284 -9.40 -3.34 -6.21
C ALA A 284 -10.17 -4.43 -5.46
N GLU A 285 -11.49 -4.30 -5.36
CA GLU A 285 -12.38 -5.26 -4.70
C GLU A 285 -13.63 -5.48 -5.54
N LEU A 286 -14.02 -6.74 -5.74
CA LEU A 286 -15.40 -7.04 -6.11
C LEU A 286 -16.19 -7.21 -4.82
N THR A 287 -16.96 -6.20 -4.47
CA THR A 287 -17.73 -6.15 -3.22
C THR A 287 -18.81 -7.24 -3.16
N ALA A 288 -19.27 -7.57 -1.96
CA ALA A 288 -20.30 -8.60 -1.75
C ALA A 288 -21.68 -8.26 -2.37
N ASP A 289 -21.97 -6.98 -2.54
CA ASP A 289 -23.16 -6.45 -3.21
C ASP A 289 -22.98 -6.33 -4.74
N GLY A 290 -21.80 -6.67 -5.26
CA GLY A 290 -21.55 -6.84 -6.68
C GLY A 290 -21.02 -5.61 -7.41
N ASP A 291 -20.47 -4.62 -6.70
CA ASP A 291 -19.75 -3.48 -7.30
C ASP A 291 -18.25 -3.78 -7.39
N LEU A 292 -17.62 -3.55 -8.55
CA LEU A 292 -16.16 -3.50 -8.66
C LEU A 292 -15.68 -2.09 -8.25
N VAL A 293 -14.84 -2.02 -7.23
CA VAL A 293 -14.39 -0.77 -6.62
C VAL A 293 -12.87 -0.74 -6.54
N VAL A 294 -12.25 0.38 -6.92
CA VAL A 294 -10.85 0.67 -6.58
C VAL A 294 -10.86 1.57 -5.36
N HIS A 295 -10.14 1.16 -4.32
CA HIS A 295 -9.96 1.91 -3.08
C HIS A 295 -8.55 2.47 -3.02
N ASN A 296 -8.42 3.68 -2.49
CA ASN A 296 -7.13 4.21 -2.11
C ASN A 296 -6.67 3.61 -0.75
N PRO A 297 -5.45 3.93 -0.29
CA PRO A 297 -4.89 3.42 0.96
C PRO A 297 -5.66 3.80 2.23
N HIS A 298 -6.48 4.86 2.19
CA HIS A 298 -7.38 5.23 3.28
C HIS A 298 -8.70 4.45 3.26
N GLY A 299 -8.88 3.54 2.29
CA GLY A 299 -10.11 2.82 2.04
C GLY A 299 -11.19 3.64 1.34
N ALA A 300 -10.90 4.88 0.93
CA ALA A 300 -11.84 5.70 0.20
C ALA A 300 -12.00 5.17 -1.23
N PRO A 301 -13.24 5.01 -1.75
CA PRO A 301 -13.46 4.57 -3.12
C PRO A 301 -13.05 5.66 -4.11
N VAL A 302 -12.18 5.33 -5.05
CA VAL A 302 -11.67 6.27 -6.08
C VAL A 302 -12.21 5.99 -7.47
N TRP A 303 -12.67 4.77 -7.71
CA TRP A 303 -13.37 4.37 -8.93
C TRP A 303 -14.38 3.27 -8.62
N ARG A 304 -15.51 3.25 -9.32
CA ARG A 304 -16.58 2.24 -9.16
C ARG A 304 -17.20 1.88 -10.50
N SER A 305 -17.58 0.61 -10.65
CA SER A 305 -18.36 0.15 -11.81
C SER A 305 -19.81 0.63 -11.80
N GLY A 306 -20.35 0.99 -10.62
CA GLY A 306 -21.74 1.45 -10.44
C GLY A 306 -22.75 0.30 -10.49
N THR A 307 -22.33 -0.91 -10.10
CA THR A 307 -23.12 -2.15 -10.24
C THR A 307 -23.57 -2.74 -8.91
N ALA A 308 -23.48 -1.96 -7.82
CA ALA A 308 -24.00 -2.33 -6.51
C ALA A 308 -25.47 -2.77 -6.60
N GLY A 309 -25.78 -3.95 -6.05
CA GLY A 309 -27.12 -4.54 -6.09
C GLY A 309 -27.51 -5.19 -7.42
N SER A 310 -26.60 -5.26 -8.40
CA SER A 310 -26.85 -5.93 -9.69
C SER A 310 -26.94 -7.47 -9.58
N GLY A 311 -26.43 -8.03 -8.48
CA GLY A 311 -26.29 -9.48 -8.30
C GLY A 311 -25.01 -10.06 -8.90
N ALA A 312 -24.06 -9.23 -9.34
CA ALA A 312 -22.73 -9.70 -9.75
C ALA A 312 -22.06 -10.51 -8.63
N ARG A 313 -21.46 -11.63 -9.01
CA ARG A 313 -20.75 -12.57 -8.13
C ARG A 313 -19.32 -12.86 -8.55
N ARG A 314 -18.98 -12.57 -9.81
CA ARG A 314 -17.66 -12.82 -10.38
C ARG A 314 -17.25 -11.69 -11.30
N LEU A 315 -15.98 -11.32 -11.24
CA LEU A 315 -15.25 -10.57 -12.24
C LEU A 315 -14.49 -11.56 -13.10
N ALA A 316 -14.56 -11.45 -14.43
CA ALA A 316 -13.90 -12.37 -15.36
C ALA A 316 -13.17 -11.61 -16.47
N VAL A 317 -11.96 -12.05 -16.80
CA VAL A 317 -11.19 -11.57 -17.96
C VAL A 317 -11.34 -12.57 -19.11
N ARG A 318 -11.82 -12.09 -20.25
CA ARG A 318 -12.13 -12.90 -21.44
C ARG A 318 -11.00 -12.82 -22.46
N ASP A 319 -10.90 -13.84 -23.31
CA ASP A 319 -9.87 -13.90 -24.36
C ASP A 319 -10.03 -12.86 -25.47
N ASP A 320 -11.24 -12.30 -25.61
CA ASP A 320 -11.58 -11.22 -26.52
C ASP A 320 -11.33 -9.82 -25.92
N GLY A 321 -10.65 -9.74 -24.77
CA GLY A 321 -10.31 -8.48 -24.11
C GLY A 321 -11.44 -7.87 -23.28
N ARG A 322 -12.61 -8.52 -23.16
CA ARG A 322 -13.66 -8.03 -22.27
C ARG A 322 -13.36 -8.38 -20.81
N VAL A 323 -13.63 -7.43 -19.94
CA VAL A 323 -13.68 -7.61 -18.48
C VAL A 323 -15.13 -7.53 -18.07
N GLU A 324 -15.69 -8.61 -17.55
CA GLU A 324 -17.13 -8.75 -17.30
C GLU A 324 -17.41 -8.97 -15.81
N LEU A 325 -18.48 -8.35 -15.31
CA LEU A 325 -19.12 -8.74 -14.06
C LEU A 325 -20.27 -9.68 -14.38
N LEU A 326 -20.21 -10.88 -13.82
CA LEU A 326 -21.15 -11.98 -14.06
C LEU A 326 -21.97 -12.25 -12.81
N ASP A 327 -23.27 -12.47 -12.98
CA ASP A 327 -24.15 -12.95 -11.92
C ASP A 327 -23.95 -14.46 -11.62
N ALA A 328 -24.77 -14.98 -10.70
CA ALA A 328 -24.75 -16.39 -10.30
C ALA A 328 -25.06 -17.35 -11.46
N GLU A 329 -25.87 -16.92 -12.43
CA GLU A 329 -26.19 -17.71 -13.63
C GLU A 329 -25.15 -17.55 -14.75
N GLY A 330 -24.12 -16.71 -14.54
CA GLY A 330 -23.08 -16.43 -15.53
C GLY A 330 -23.49 -15.43 -16.61
N ARG A 331 -24.54 -14.64 -16.38
CA ARG A 331 -24.94 -13.56 -17.29
C ARG A 331 -24.13 -12.31 -16.97
N ALA A 332 -23.60 -11.65 -17.99
CA ALA A 332 -22.93 -10.37 -17.84
C ALA A 332 -23.95 -9.29 -17.45
N VAL A 333 -23.70 -8.64 -16.31
CA VAL A 333 -24.47 -7.49 -15.82
C VAL A 333 -23.76 -6.17 -16.10
N TRP A 334 -22.45 -6.23 -16.36
CA TRP A 334 -21.62 -5.11 -16.76
C TRP A 334 -20.37 -5.62 -17.48
N SER A 335 -19.81 -4.79 -18.35
CA SER A 335 -18.62 -5.13 -19.11
C SER A 335 -17.83 -3.90 -19.55
N VAL A 336 -16.50 -4.05 -19.63
CA VAL A 336 -15.61 -3.08 -20.29
C VAL A 336 -15.53 -3.43 -21.77
N ASP A 337 -16.40 -2.78 -22.56
CA ASP A 337 -16.53 -3.07 -24.01
C ASP A 337 -15.80 -2.06 -24.90
N THR A 338 -15.48 -0.89 -24.38
CA THR A 338 -14.67 0.14 -25.05
C THR A 338 -13.23 0.01 -24.61
N HIS A 339 -12.48 -0.82 -25.31
CA HIS A 339 -11.02 -0.92 -25.22
C HIS A 339 -10.43 -0.95 -26.63
N THR A 340 -9.18 -0.53 -26.77
CA THR A 340 -8.49 -0.60 -28.07
C THR A 340 -8.28 -2.06 -28.43
N SER A 341 -8.77 -2.50 -29.61
CA SER A 341 -8.72 -3.91 -30.06
C SER A 341 -7.31 -4.50 -29.98
N CYS A 342 -7.21 -5.78 -29.64
CA CYS A 342 -5.97 -6.57 -29.57
C CYS A 342 -6.15 -7.84 -30.40
N ASP A 343 -5.45 -7.95 -31.53
CA ASP A 343 -5.58 -9.08 -32.48
C ASP A 343 -4.37 -10.04 -32.40
N GLY A 344 -3.68 -10.04 -31.25
CA GLY A 344 -2.48 -10.85 -31.05
C GLY A 344 -2.75 -12.34 -30.84
N PRO A 345 -1.81 -13.22 -31.20
CA PRO A 345 -1.92 -14.65 -30.93
C PRO A 345 -1.91 -14.92 -29.41
N ALA A 346 -2.41 -16.10 -29.00
CA ALA A 346 -2.26 -16.58 -27.64
C ALA A 346 -0.78 -16.56 -27.23
N VAL A 347 -0.51 -16.03 -26.03
CA VAL A 347 0.83 -15.95 -25.45
C VAL A 347 0.83 -16.87 -24.23
N ASP A 348 1.87 -17.69 -24.08
CA ASP A 348 2.05 -18.50 -22.88
C ASP A 348 2.50 -17.62 -21.69
N THR A 349 1.55 -16.82 -21.21
CA THR A 349 1.74 -15.88 -20.12
C THR A 349 1.68 -16.64 -18.78
N PRO A 350 2.60 -16.36 -17.84
CA PRO A 350 2.54 -16.94 -16.50
C PRO A 350 1.22 -16.64 -15.80
N ARG A 351 0.79 -17.56 -14.93
CA ARG A 351 -0.47 -17.46 -14.19
C ARG A 351 -0.38 -18.22 -12.87
N GLY A 352 -1.22 -17.85 -11.90
CA GLY A 352 -1.17 -18.44 -10.57
C GLY A 352 0.14 -18.12 -9.86
N ALA A 353 0.70 -19.13 -9.20
CA ALA A 353 1.91 -19.02 -8.42
C ALA A 353 3.20 -19.30 -9.20
N VAL A 354 3.14 -19.66 -10.49
CA VAL A 354 4.26 -20.33 -11.18
C VAL A 354 4.66 -19.63 -12.47
N LEU A 355 5.97 -19.44 -12.64
CA LEU A 355 6.64 -19.07 -13.88
C LEU A 355 7.45 -20.26 -14.38
N ARG A 356 7.15 -20.75 -15.59
CA ARG A 356 7.79 -21.93 -16.20
C ARG A 356 8.87 -21.53 -17.20
N ARG A 357 9.73 -22.50 -17.58
CA ARG A 357 10.69 -22.31 -18.68
C ARG A 357 10.01 -21.78 -19.95
N GLY A 358 10.70 -20.87 -20.63
CA GLY A 358 10.23 -20.15 -21.81
C GLY A 358 9.27 -19.00 -21.51
N GLN A 359 8.78 -18.86 -20.27
CA GLN A 359 7.81 -17.83 -19.92
C GLN A 359 8.48 -16.57 -19.36
N THR A 360 7.80 -15.44 -19.50
CA THR A 360 8.26 -14.15 -19.02
C THR A 360 7.21 -13.46 -18.14
N LEU A 361 7.59 -13.07 -16.93
CA LEU A 361 6.82 -12.21 -16.03
C LEU A 361 7.05 -10.75 -16.41
N ARG A 362 6.00 -10.08 -16.91
CA ARG A 362 6.04 -8.70 -17.44
C ARG A 362 4.75 -7.96 -17.13
N GLN A 363 4.80 -7.02 -16.19
CA GLN A 363 3.70 -6.11 -15.85
C GLN A 363 2.39 -6.86 -15.47
N HIS A 364 2.54 -8.08 -14.97
CA HIS A 364 1.51 -8.92 -14.35
C HIS A 364 2.13 -9.57 -13.11
N ALA A 365 1.38 -10.37 -12.37
CA ALA A 365 1.81 -10.88 -11.08
C ALA A 365 1.68 -12.40 -10.98
N LEU A 366 2.60 -12.99 -10.22
CA LEU A 366 2.42 -14.33 -9.66
C LEU A 366 1.92 -14.18 -8.23
N THR A 367 1.04 -15.08 -7.82
CA THR A 367 0.40 -15.01 -6.51
C THR A 367 0.37 -16.38 -5.89
N SER A 368 0.76 -16.48 -4.61
CA SER A 368 0.67 -17.71 -3.83
C SER A 368 -0.77 -18.23 -3.81
N THR A 369 -0.93 -19.53 -3.60
CA THR A 369 -2.23 -20.20 -3.65
C THR A 369 -3.22 -19.69 -2.61
N ASP A 370 -2.74 -19.22 -1.47
CA ASP A 370 -3.51 -18.58 -0.39
C ASP A 370 -3.73 -17.07 -0.61
N GLY A 371 -3.06 -16.46 -1.61
CA GLY A 371 -3.11 -15.04 -1.90
C GLY A 371 -2.28 -14.14 -1.01
N SER A 372 -1.60 -14.68 -0.01
CA SER A 372 -0.85 -13.92 0.99
C SER A 372 0.40 -13.27 0.41
N THR A 373 0.95 -13.82 -0.67
CA THR A 373 2.24 -13.41 -1.21
C THR A 373 2.16 -13.17 -2.71
N VAL A 374 2.71 -12.04 -3.16
CA VAL A 374 2.58 -11.58 -4.55
C VAL A 374 3.93 -11.18 -5.10
N LEU A 375 4.39 -11.83 -6.17
CA LEU A 375 5.52 -11.36 -6.95
C LEU A 375 4.98 -10.50 -8.10
N GLY A 376 5.14 -9.18 -8.00
CA GLY A 376 4.57 -8.23 -8.95
C GLY A 376 5.41 -6.98 -9.11
N HIS A 377 5.08 -6.16 -10.11
CA HIS A 377 5.74 -4.88 -10.33
C HIS A 377 5.29 -3.86 -9.28
N HIS A 378 6.26 -3.24 -8.60
CA HIS A 378 6.01 -2.05 -7.79
C HIS A 378 6.00 -0.79 -8.65
N ASP A 379 6.98 -0.70 -9.54
CA ASP A 379 7.11 0.33 -10.55
C ASP A 379 7.68 -0.32 -11.83
N ASP A 380 7.92 0.48 -12.87
CA ASP A 380 8.45 -0.03 -14.14
C ASP A 380 9.83 -0.68 -13.99
N GLN A 381 10.61 -0.33 -12.97
CA GLN A 381 12.00 -0.74 -12.80
C GLN A 381 12.21 -1.78 -11.70
N ARG A 382 11.18 -2.06 -10.88
CA ARG A 382 11.30 -2.92 -9.70
C ARG A 382 10.23 -3.99 -9.67
N LEU A 383 10.69 -5.23 -9.58
CA LEU A 383 9.88 -6.38 -9.21
C LEU A 383 10.02 -6.61 -7.71
N VAL A 384 8.91 -6.79 -7.01
CA VAL A 384 8.86 -6.96 -5.55
C VAL A 384 8.04 -8.18 -5.20
N LEU A 385 8.52 -8.95 -4.23
CA LEU A 385 7.76 -9.95 -3.51
C LEU A 385 7.09 -9.28 -2.32
N PHE A 386 5.78 -9.08 -2.41
CA PHE A 386 4.95 -8.49 -1.37
C PHE A 386 4.42 -9.59 -0.43
N GLY A 387 4.57 -9.38 0.88
CA GLY A 387 3.88 -10.18 1.90
C GLY A 387 2.43 -9.74 2.12
N ALA A 388 1.72 -10.45 3.00
CA ALA A 388 0.28 -10.26 3.23
C ALA A 388 -0.07 -8.88 3.79
N ASP A 389 0.84 -8.29 4.56
CA ASP A 389 0.77 -6.94 5.13
C ASP A 389 1.26 -5.85 4.14
N GLY A 390 1.71 -6.24 2.95
CA GLY A 390 2.35 -5.36 1.97
C GLY A 390 3.83 -5.08 2.25
N SER A 391 4.46 -5.80 3.18
CA SER A 391 5.91 -5.78 3.38
C SER A 391 6.65 -6.26 2.14
N TRP A 392 7.87 -5.77 1.96
CA TRP A 392 8.73 -6.20 0.85
C TRP A 392 9.62 -7.31 1.38
N LEU A 393 9.34 -8.55 0.98
CA LEU A 393 10.08 -9.73 1.39
C LEU A 393 11.34 -9.92 0.53
N TRP A 394 11.24 -9.55 -0.74
CA TRP A 394 12.35 -9.59 -1.70
C TRP A 394 12.11 -8.59 -2.83
N TYR A 395 13.16 -8.16 -3.52
CA TYR A 395 13.01 -7.35 -4.73
C TYR A 395 14.17 -7.55 -5.72
N ALA A 396 13.89 -7.29 -6.99
CA ALA A 396 14.88 -7.21 -8.06
C ALA A 396 14.72 -5.93 -8.87
N HIS A 397 15.85 -5.30 -9.20
CA HIS A 397 15.89 -4.16 -10.10
C HIS A 397 16.04 -4.63 -11.54
N LEU A 398 15.02 -4.37 -12.35
CA LEU A 398 14.91 -4.83 -13.73
C LEU A 398 15.60 -3.89 -14.74
N GLY A 399 16.09 -2.72 -14.32
CA GLY A 399 16.79 -1.74 -15.16
C GLY A 399 15.89 -0.71 -15.83
N ASP A 400 16.49 0.13 -16.68
CA ASP A 400 15.85 1.32 -17.29
C ASP A 400 15.26 1.08 -18.69
N VAL A 401 15.15 -0.17 -19.12
CA VAL A 401 14.68 -0.50 -20.46
C VAL A 401 13.19 -0.26 -20.65
N GLN A 402 12.75 -0.19 -21.90
CA GLN A 402 11.33 -0.02 -22.20
C GLN A 402 10.46 -1.24 -21.85
N ARG A 403 11.04 -2.44 -21.72
CA ARG A 403 10.28 -3.70 -21.49
C ARG A 403 10.95 -4.64 -20.49
N PRO A 404 11.15 -4.18 -19.25
CA PRO A 404 11.80 -4.98 -18.23
C PRO A 404 10.93 -6.18 -17.84
N GLY A 405 11.54 -7.30 -17.51
CA GLY A 405 10.82 -8.48 -17.06
C GLY A 405 11.73 -9.57 -16.52
N LEU A 406 11.12 -10.59 -15.92
CA LEU A 406 11.82 -11.76 -15.41
C LEU A 406 11.52 -12.96 -16.32
N LEU A 407 12.55 -13.55 -16.91
CA LEU A 407 12.48 -14.71 -17.80
C LEU A 407 13.05 -15.94 -17.06
N LEU A 408 12.31 -17.04 -17.05
CA LEU A 408 12.90 -18.34 -16.83
C LEU A 408 13.16 -18.95 -18.22
N ASP A 409 14.41 -18.96 -18.64
CA ASP A 409 14.80 -19.32 -19.99
C ASP A 409 14.70 -20.85 -20.22
N GLU A 410 14.69 -21.30 -21.46
CA GLU A 410 14.59 -22.72 -21.85
C GLU A 410 15.79 -23.55 -21.35
N ASP A 411 16.93 -22.90 -21.11
CA ASP A 411 18.11 -23.51 -20.49
C ASP A 411 17.96 -23.70 -18.96
N GLY A 412 16.85 -23.24 -18.38
CA GLY A 412 16.54 -23.31 -16.96
C GLY A 412 17.16 -22.21 -16.11
N MET A 413 17.79 -21.21 -16.70
CA MET A 413 18.37 -20.09 -15.98
C MET A 413 17.37 -18.96 -15.83
N LEU A 414 17.30 -18.38 -14.62
CA LEU A 414 16.47 -17.23 -14.31
C LEU A 414 17.22 -15.94 -14.67
N ARG A 415 16.62 -15.08 -15.50
CA ARG A 415 17.27 -13.90 -16.10
C ARG A 415 16.40 -12.67 -16.00
N ILE A 416 17.04 -11.52 -15.81
CA ILE A 416 16.39 -10.22 -16.00
C ILE A 416 16.50 -9.87 -17.49
N LEU A 417 15.37 -9.53 -18.09
CA LEU A 417 15.32 -9.02 -19.45
C LEU A 417 15.52 -7.50 -19.42
N ASP A 418 16.74 -7.08 -19.76
CA ASP A 418 17.10 -5.68 -20.00
C ASP A 418 17.93 -5.56 -21.30
N ASP A 419 18.46 -4.37 -21.57
CA ASP A 419 19.25 -4.06 -22.78
C ASP A 419 20.71 -4.52 -22.60
N ASP A 420 21.08 -4.94 -21.38
CA ASP A 420 22.40 -5.45 -21.04
C ASP A 420 22.43 -6.97 -21.23
N THR A 421 22.71 -7.38 -22.46
CA THR A 421 22.83 -8.80 -22.84
C THR A 421 23.94 -9.55 -22.10
N GLU A 422 24.81 -8.87 -21.33
CA GLU A 422 25.88 -9.49 -20.55
C GLU A 422 25.53 -9.71 -19.07
N ARG A 423 24.32 -9.32 -18.62
CA ARG A 423 23.93 -9.49 -17.22
C ARG A 423 23.88 -10.98 -16.85
N PRO A 424 24.56 -11.42 -15.77
CA PRO A 424 24.57 -12.82 -15.37
C PRO A 424 23.16 -13.28 -14.98
N ALA A 425 22.92 -14.60 -15.09
CA ALA A 425 21.70 -15.19 -14.53
C ALA A 425 21.57 -14.85 -13.05
N LEU A 426 20.34 -14.66 -12.58
CA LEU A 426 20.05 -14.56 -11.16
C LEU A 426 20.27 -15.91 -10.46
N ALA A 427 19.89 -17.01 -11.12
CA ALA A 427 19.95 -18.36 -10.57
C ALA A 427 19.69 -19.43 -11.65
N GLY A 428 19.83 -20.70 -11.26
CA GLY A 428 19.53 -21.87 -12.09
C GLY A 428 20.70 -22.87 -12.18
N PRO A 429 20.55 -23.99 -12.89
CA PRO A 429 19.39 -24.37 -13.70
C PRO A 429 18.24 -24.97 -12.87
N ALA A 430 17.00 -24.66 -13.28
CA ALA A 430 15.75 -25.08 -12.66
C ALA A 430 14.60 -25.16 -13.68
N ASP A 431 13.45 -25.72 -13.30
CA ASP A 431 12.31 -25.99 -14.19
C ASP A 431 11.15 -24.99 -13.98
N GLU A 432 10.99 -24.49 -12.76
CA GLU A 432 9.96 -23.49 -12.46
C GLU A 432 10.38 -22.56 -11.32
N LEU A 433 9.91 -21.31 -11.38
CA LEU A 433 9.92 -20.36 -10.27
C LEU A 433 8.51 -20.36 -9.65
N ARG A 434 8.43 -20.49 -8.33
CA ARG A 434 7.18 -20.63 -7.57
C ARG A 434 7.09 -19.59 -6.46
N VAL A 435 5.94 -18.95 -6.35
CA VAL A 435 5.59 -18.06 -5.24
C VAL A 435 4.80 -18.85 -4.21
N GLU A 436 5.31 -18.94 -3.00
CA GLU A 436 4.65 -19.55 -1.85
C GLU A 436 4.40 -18.50 -0.77
N SER A 437 3.69 -18.87 0.29
CA SER A 437 3.45 -17.95 1.41
C SER A 437 4.80 -17.54 2.03
N GLY A 438 5.14 -16.25 1.94
CA GLY A 438 6.34 -15.67 2.52
C GLY A 438 7.61 -15.77 1.66
N GLU A 439 7.58 -16.47 0.52
CA GLU A 439 8.81 -16.71 -0.24
C GLU A 439 8.62 -16.90 -1.76
N VAL A 440 9.72 -16.68 -2.49
CA VAL A 440 9.86 -17.04 -3.90
C VAL A 440 11.00 -18.04 -4.06
N LEU A 441 10.70 -19.16 -4.72
CA LEU A 441 11.57 -20.31 -4.88
C LEU A 441 11.85 -20.57 -6.35
N LEU A 442 13.05 -21.04 -6.65
CA LEU A 442 13.39 -21.61 -7.94
C LEU A 442 13.63 -23.12 -7.74
N CYS A 443 12.83 -23.93 -8.42
CA CYS A 443 12.71 -25.36 -8.18
C CYS A 443 13.02 -26.18 -9.44
N ARG A 444 13.67 -27.33 -9.25
CA ARG A 444 13.77 -28.39 -10.26
C ARG A 444 12.50 -29.23 -10.29
N ALA A 445 12.32 -30.02 -11.35
CA ALA A 445 11.14 -30.87 -11.56
C ALA A 445 10.95 -31.95 -10.48
N ASP A 446 11.99 -32.31 -9.73
CA ASP A 446 11.92 -33.24 -8.60
C ASP A 446 11.55 -32.56 -7.27
N GLY A 447 11.32 -31.24 -7.28
CA GLY A 447 10.99 -30.43 -6.10
C GLY A 447 12.21 -29.82 -5.41
N THR A 448 13.44 -30.11 -5.85
CA THR A 448 14.66 -29.53 -5.25
C THR A 448 14.67 -28.02 -5.44
N VAL A 449 14.77 -27.28 -4.34
CA VAL A 449 14.95 -25.82 -4.35
C VAL A 449 16.43 -25.51 -4.59
N VAL A 450 16.74 -24.70 -5.60
CA VAL A 450 18.11 -24.29 -5.93
C VAL A 450 18.38 -22.82 -5.65
N TRP A 451 17.32 -22.03 -5.44
CA TRP A 451 17.41 -20.61 -5.10
C TRP A 451 16.15 -20.18 -4.36
N ARG A 452 16.32 -19.30 -3.36
CA ARG A 452 15.27 -18.83 -2.46
C ARG A 452 15.50 -17.35 -2.15
N ASN A 453 14.50 -16.50 -2.36
CA ASN A 453 14.50 -15.09 -1.95
C ASN A 453 15.79 -14.29 -2.28
N GLY A 454 16.42 -14.53 -3.43
CA GLY A 454 17.66 -13.84 -3.80
C GLY A 454 18.94 -14.66 -3.70
N GLU A 455 18.92 -15.78 -2.98
CA GLU A 455 20.13 -16.52 -2.60
C GLU A 455 20.14 -17.95 -3.16
N GLU A 456 21.31 -18.43 -3.60
CA GLU A 456 21.50 -19.83 -4.01
C GLU A 456 21.42 -20.76 -2.79
N VAL A 457 20.72 -21.88 -2.95
CA VAL A 457 20.61 -22.92 -1.91
C VAL A 457 21.71 -23.96 -2.16
N THR A 458 22.61 -24.18 -1.20
CA THR A 458 23.68 -25.18 -1.36
C THR A 458 23.17 -26.59 -1.06
N GLU A 459 23.84 -27.65 -1.55
CA GLU A 459 23.46 -29.06 -1.25
C GLU A 459 23.44 -29.37 0.26
N THR A 460 24.12 -28.57 1.09
CA THR A 460 24.08 -28.66 2.56
C THR A 460 22.80 -28.05 3.15
N ASP A 461 22.14 -27.14 2.42
CA ASP A 461 20.85 -26.52 2.76
C ASP A 461 19.66 -27.28 2.16
N ALA A 462 19.90 -28.20 1.20
CA ALA A 462 18.87 -28.99 0.51
C ALA A 462 18.31 -30.14 1.37
N ALA A 463 19.05 -30.57 2.38
CA ALA A 463 18.46 -31.16 3.56
C ALA A 463 18.15 -29.99 4.48
N ALA A 464 16.91 -29.50 4.44
CA ALA A 464 16.48 -28.45 5.35
C ALA A 464 16.97 -28.81 6.77
N PRO A 465 17.76 -27.96 7.47
CA PRO A 465 17.42 -27.82 8.86
C PRO A 465 15.96 -27.37 8.83
N GLU A 466 15.09 -28.12 9.50
CA GLU A 466 13.77 -27.60 9.91
C GLU A 466 13.98 -26.13 10.28
N PRO A 467 13.15 -25.19 9.78
CA PRO A 467 13.29 -23.79 10.17
C PRO A 467 13.45 -23.80 11.68
N ALA A 468 14.53 -23.19 12.22
CA ALA A 468 14.74 -23.16 13.67
C ALA A 468 13.40 -22.80 14.28
N GLU A 469 12.78 -23.77 14.94
CA GLU A 469 11.34 -23.74 15.13
C GLU A 469 11.09 -22.57 16.07
N ASP A 470 10.58 -21.46 15.53
CA ASP A 470 10.45 -20.25 16.32
C ASP A 470 9.15 -20.33 17.11
N PHE A 471 9.28 -20.80 18.34
CA PHE A 471 8.19 -21.03 19.29
C PHE A 471 7.81 -19.80 20.08
N GLU A 472 8.59 -18.72 19.97
CA GLU A 472 8.51 -17.58 20.89
C GLU A 472 8.05 -16.28 20.22
N THR A 473 8.22 -16.11 18.89
CA THR A 473 7.90 -14.85 18.18
C THR A 473 6.50 -14.30 18.48
N TRP A 474 5.50 -15.18 18.55
CA TRP A 474 4.11 -14.77 18.73
C TRP A 474 3.90 -14.12 20.11
N LEU A 475 4.61 -14.60 21.12
CA LEU A 475 4.52 -14.07 22.48
C LEU A 475 5.43 -12.85 22.67
N GLU A 476 6.60 -12.82 22.01
CA GLU A 476 7.47 -11.63 21.90
C GLU A 476 6.70 -10.42 21.40
N GLU A 477 5.98 -10.54 20.29
CA GLU A 477 5.24 -9.40 19.75
C GLU A 477 4.00 -9.04 20.55
N LEU A 478 3.49 -9.96 21.37
CA LEU A 478 2.32 -9.72 22.21
C LEU A 478 2.65 -9.00 23.52
N ASN A 479 3.77 -9.35 24.17
CA ASN A 479 4.13 -8.81 25.49
C ASN A 479 5.62 -8.57 25.75
N GLY A 480 6.50 -8.80 24.78
CA GLY A 480 7.95 -8.57 24.89
C GLY A 480 8.72 -9.62 25.69
N LEU A 481 8.11 -10.77 26.03
CA LEU A 481 8.71 -11.91 26.75
C LEU A 481 9.31 -11.65 28.16
N GLU A 482 9.10 -10.49 28.78
CA GLU A 482 9.70 -10.24 30.11
C GLU A 482 9.18 -11.19 31.21
N TYR A 483 7.93 -11.65 31.10
CA TYR A 483 7.26 -12.67 31.91
C TYR A 483 5.95 -13.05 31.23
N PHE A 484 5.49 -14.31 31.37
CA PHE A 484 4.28 -14.77 30.70
C PHE A 484 3.55 -15.87 31.48
N SER A 485 2.26 -16.02 31.23
CA SER A 485 1.45 -17.17 31.63
C SER A 485 0.49 -17.48 30.49
N VAL A 486 0.56 -18.69 29.96
CA VAL A 486 -0.22 -19.14 28.79
C VAL A 486 -0.75 -20.55 29.00
N ALA A 487 -1.92 -20.82 28.45
CA ALA A 487 -2.52 -22.15 28.50
C ALA A 487 -3.24 -22.48 27.19
N VAL A 488 -3.23 -23.74 26.79
CA VAL A 488 -4.01 -24.24 25.66
C VAL A 488 -4.98 -25.29 26.14
N VAL A 489 -6.23 -25.10 25.75
CA VAL A 489 -7.31 -26.04 26.03
C VAL A 489 -7.77 -26.65 24.72
N HIS A 490 -7.64 -27.97 24.60
CA HIS A 490 -8.05 -28.68 23.40
C HIS A 490 -9.57 -28.74 23.28
N ASP A 491 -10.03 -28.79 22.03
CA ASP A 491 -11.43 -28.97 21.63
C ASP A 491 -12.43 -28.12 22.42
N THR A 492 -12.04 -26.87 22.71
CA THR A 492 -12.78 -25.94 23.58
C THR A 492 -12.86 -24.57 22.92
N THR A 493 -14.00 -23.90 23.06
CA THR A 493 -14.20 -22.54 22.52
C THR A 493 -13.66 -21.46 23.47
N PRO A 494 -13.30 -20.26 22.97
CA PRO A 494 -12.79 -19.18 23.82
C PRO A 494 -13.73 -18.80 24.97
N ASP A 495 -15.03 -18.70 24.69
CA ASP A 495 -16.04 -18.42 25.72
C ASP A 495 -16.07 -19.52 26.79
N GLU A 496 -16.07 -20.79 26.39
CA GLU A 496 -16.10 -21.90 27.34
C GLU A 496 -14.83 -21.95 28.21
N ALA A 497 -13.66 -21.69 27.64
CA ALA A 497 -12.40 -21.64 28.38
C ALA A 497 -12.42 -20.54 29.46
N LEU A 498 -12.90 -19.33 29.12
CA LEU A 498 -13.03 -18.24 30.09
C LEU A 498 -14.06 -18.55 31.19
N LEU A 499 -15.18 -19.20 30.83
CA LEU A 499 -16.19 -19.62 31.80
C LEU A 499 -15.65 -20.65 32.79
N ARG A 500 -14.80 -21.59 32.34
CA ARG A 500 -14.13 -22.56 33.22
C ARG A 500 -13.22 -21.88 34.25
N LEU A 501 -12.63 -20.75 33.90
CA LEU A 501 -11.84 -19.89 34.81
C LEU A 501 -12.70 -18.95 35.68
N GLY A 502 -14.03 -19.08 35.65
CA GLY A 502 -14.93 -18.31 36.50
C GLY A 502 -15.33 -16.95 35.94
N ALA A 503 -15.15 -16.70 34.63
CA ALA A 503 -15.65 -15.49 34.00
C ALA A 503 -17.18 -15.36 34.11
N ASP A 504 -17.66 -14.15 34.41
CA ASP A 504 -19.07 -13.82 34.25
C ASP A 504 -19.37 -13.62 32.75
N PRO A 505 -20.29 -14.39 32.13
CA PRO A 505 -20.63 -14.23 30.71
C PRO A 505 -21.00 -12.79 30.33
N GLY A 506 -21.61 -12.03 31.25
CA GLY A 506 -21.98 -10.63 31.03
C GLY A 506 -20.80 -9.65 31.00
N ARG A 507 -19.60 -10.09 31.40
CA ARG A 507 -18.37 -9.31 31.41
C ARG A 507 -17.37 -9.72 30.34
N VAL A 508 -17.61 -10.83 29.62
CA VAL A 508 -16.73 -11.26 28.53
C VAL A 508 -16.92 -10.36 27.32
N ARG A 509 -15.87 -9.64 26.96
CA ARG A 509 -15.83 -8.70 25.83
C ARG A 509 -15.10 -9.32 24.64
N THR A 510 -15.29 -8.72 23.48
CA THR A 510 -14.60 -9.09 22.25
C THR A 510 -13.76 -7.89 21.80
N GLY A 511 -12.50 -8.13 21.50
CA GLY A 511 -11.54 -7.09 21.09
C GLY A 511 -10.12 -7.66 21.02
N THR A 512 -9.12 -6.81 20.90
CA THR A 512 -7.72 -7.23 20.82
C THR A 512 -7.06 -7.33 22.20
N TRP A 513 -5.83 -7.85 22.24
CA TRP A 513 -4.97 -7.79 23.44
C TRP A 513 -4.74 -6.35 23.92
N ASP A 514 -4.55 -5.41 23.00
CA ASP A 514 -4.38 -3.99 23.33
C ASP A 514 -5.67 -3.37 23.89
N ASP A 515 -6.84 -3.81 23.44
CA ASP A 515 -8.12 -3.38 24.02
C ASP A 515 -8.25 -3.86 25.47
N LEU A 516 -7.84 -5.11 25.77
CA LEU A 516 -7.80 -5.64 27.12
C LEU A 516 -6.83 -4.83 28.01
N ARG A 517 -5.62 -4.54 27.53
CA ARG A 517 -4.62 -3.73 28.25
C ARG A 517 -5.10 -2.31 28.50
N THR A 518 -5.68 -1.68 27.48
CA THR A 518 -6.25 -0.33 27.61
C THR A 518 -7.40 -0.33 28.60
N GLN A 519 -8.26 -1.35 28.56
CA GLN A 519 -9.38 -1.45 29.48
C GLN A 519 -8.92 -1.72 30.92
N SER A 520 -7.88 -2.52 31.14
CA SER A 520 -7.36 -2.77 32.48
C SER A 520 -6.75 -1.50 33.11
N GLU A 521 -6.10 -0.66 32.30
CA GLU A 521 -5.66 0.68 32.74
C GLU A 521 -6.86 1.59 33.08
N ILE A 522 -7.93 1.56 32.28
CA ILE A 522 -9.16 2.34 32.54
C ILE A 522 -9.87 1.87 33.81
N GLU A 523 -9.90 0.56 34.07
CA GLU A 523 -10.55 -0.05 35.24
C GLU A 523 -9.68 0.00 36.51
N ASP A 524 -8.45 0.51 36.42
CA ASP A 524 -7.46 0.55 37.50
C ASP A 524 -7.25 -0.85 38.12
N ALA A 525 -7.13 -1.86 37.25
CA ALA A 525 -6.95 -3.25 37.64
C ALA A 525 -5.66 -3.40 38.47
N GLY A 526 -5.81 -3.88 39.70
CA GLY A 526 -4.69 -4.03 40.64
C GLY A 526 -3.83 -5.26 40.35
N MET A 527 -2.69 -5.41 41.05
CA MET A 527 -1.79 -6.57 40.91
C MET A 527 -2.44 -7.94 41.20
N GLY A 528 -3.62 -7.97 41.82
CA GLY A 528 -4.37 -9.21 42.07
C GLY A 528 -5.45 -9.52 41.04
N ASP A 529 -5.71 -8.61 40.10
CA ASP A 529 -6.72 -8.80 39.06
C ASP A 529 -6.08 -9.49 37.86
N VAL A 530 -6.72 -10.54 37.34
CA VAL A 530 -6.18 -11.33 36.24
C VAL A 530 -6.82 -10.89 34.93
N CYS A 531 -6.00 -10.38 34.01
CA CYS A 531 -6.44 -10.00 32.67
C CYS A 531 -6.27 -11.20 31.73
N LEU A 532 -7.38 -11.78 31.24
CA LEU A 532 -7.37 -12.99 30.42
C LEU A 532 -7.83 -12.68 28.99
N ALA A 533 -7.04 -13.10 28.00
CA ALA A 533 -7.44 -13.14 26.60
C ALA A 533 -7.48 -14.59 26.10
N ALA A 534 -8.57 -14.96 25.44
CA ALA A 534 -8.81 -16.26 24.83
C ALA A 534 -8.89 -16.13 23.30
N PHE A 535 -7.90 -16.68 22.63
CA PHE A 535 -7.75 -16.70 21.18
C PHE A 535 -8.20 -18.04 20.62
N ALA A 536 -8.96 -18.01 19.53
CA ALA A 536 -9.36 -19.22 18.82
C ALA A 536 -8.18 -19.74 18.00
N LEU A 537 -7.76 -20.98 18.24
CA LEU A 537 -6.67 -21.64 17.52
C LEU A 537 -7.20 -22.92 16.87
N GLY A 538 -7.92 -22.76 15.76
CA GLY A 538 -8.66 -23.85 15.11
C GLY A 538 -9.70 -24.47 16.07
N PRO A 539 -9.62 -25.78 16.38
CA PRO A 539 -10.49 -26.41 17.37
C PRO A 539 -10.08 -26.14 18.83
N HIS A 540 -8.93 -25.52 19.07
CA HIS A 540 -8.37 -25.29 20.40
C HIS A 540 -8.53 -23.82 20.81
N THR A 541 -8.35 -23.55 22.10
CA THR A 541 -8.28 -22.17 22.62
C THR A 541 -6.92 -21.93 23.25
N LEU A 542 -6.24 -20.86 22.83
CA LEU A 542 -5.05 -20.32 23.48
C LEU A 542 -5.45 -19.22 24.44
N LEU A 543 -5.12 -19.37 25.71
CA LEU A 543 -5.27 -18.39 26.77
C LEU A 543 -3.94 -17.70 26.99
N VAL A 544 -3.98 -16.37 27.01
CA VAL A 544 -2.85 -15.51 27.43
C VAL A 544 -3.29 -14.71 28.64
N GLU A 545 -2.50 -14.77 29.69
CA GLU A 545 -2.81 -14.16 30.99
C GLU A 545 -1.82 -13.03 31.27
N ASN A 546 -2.34 -11.85 31.60
CA ASN A 546 -1.55 -10.71 32.04
C ASN A 546 -1.82 -10.48 33.54
N ASN A 547 -0.76 -10.58 34.35
CA ASN A 547 -0.78 -10.51 35.83
C ASN A 547 -1.61 -11.60 36.54
N GLY A 548 -1.46 -12.86 36.11
CA GLY A 548 -2.01 -14.02 36.82
C GLY A 548 -1.48 -15.33 36.26
N HIS A 549 -1.76 -16.43 36.96
CA HIS A 549 -1.40 -17.78 36.54
C HIS A 549 -2.49 -18.86 36.79
N PRO A 550 -3.81 -18.55 36.73
CA PRO A 550 -4.85 -19.56 36.97
C PRO A 550 -4.76 -20.79 36.05
N GLY A 551 -4.19 -20.65 34.84
CA GLY A 551 -3.94 -21.78 33.95
C GLY A 551 -2.90 -22.79 34.47
N THR A 552 -1.88 -22.34 35.20
CA THR A 552 -0.86 -23.23 35.81
C THR A 552 -1.19 -23.62 37.25
N GLU A 553 -2.16 -22.97 37.90
CA GLU A 553 -2.55 -23.30 39.29
C GLU A 553 -3.80 -24.20 39.39
N ASN A 554 -4.56 -24.39 38.31
CA ASN A 554 -5.88 -25.01 38.41
C ASN A 554 -6.23 -25.95 37.25
N SER A 555 -6.62 -27.19 37.58
CA SER A 555 -6.99 -28.22 36.62
C SER A 555 -8.37 -28.03 35.96
N VAL A 556 -9.15 -27.03 36.40
CA VAL A 556 -10.50 -26.70 35.89
C VAL A 556 -10.60 -26.43 34.40
N LEU A 557 -9.48 -26.19 33.71
CA LEU A 557 -9.43 -26.04 32.27
C LEU A 557 -9.63 -27.34 31.50
N SER A 558 -9.33 -28.49 32.11
CA SER A 558 -9.27 -29.80 31.43
C SER A 558 -10.45 -30.79 31.59
N PRO A 559 -11.56 -30.55 32.33
CA PRO A 559 -12.66 -31.51 32.38
C PRO A 559 -13.20 -31.88 30.99
N GLY A 560 -13.15 -33.17 30.64
CA GLY A 560 -13.61 -33.68 29.35
C GLY A 560 -12.66 -33.39 28.17
N THR A 561 -11.45 -32.91 28.45
CA THR A 561 -10.43 -32.58 27.44
C THR A 561 -9.02 -32.67 28.03
N PHE A 562 -8.05 -32.15 27.28
CA PHE A 562 -6.65 -32.03 27.61
C PHE A 562 -6.25 -30.55 27.62
N ALA A 563 -5.45 -30.14 28.60
CA ALA A 563 -4.91 -28.79 28.66
C ALA A 563 -3.43 -28.80 29.03
N VAL A 564 -2.68 -27.88 28.43
CA VAL A 564 -1.26 -27.64 28.72
C VAL A 564 -1.13 -26.18 29.13
N ALA A 565 -0.35 -25.89 30.16
CA ALA A 565 -0.11 -24.53 30.60
C ALA A 565 1.36 -24.33 30.94
N CYS A 566 1.90 -23.15 30.65
CA CYS A 566 3.22 -22.77 31.12
C CYS A 566 3.29 -21.30 31.52
N SER A 567 4.19 -20.99 32.44
CA SER A 567 4.42 -19.63 32.90
C SER A 567 5.90 -19.39 33.19
N ARG A 568 6.34 -18.14 33.04
CA ARG A 568 7.65 -17.62 33.43
C ARG A 568 7.47 -16.37 34.28
N SER A 569 7.94 -16.41 35.53
CA SER A 569 7.85 -15.30 36.48
C SER A 569 8.93 -14.25 36.21
N ILE A 570 8.78 -13.06 36.81
CA ILE A 570 9.80 -11.99 36.79
C ILE A 570 11.12 -12.40 37.45
N ASN A 571 11.11 -13.41 38.32
CA ASN A 571 12.33 -13.96 38.93
C ASN A 571 12.97 -15.06 38.05
N ALA A 572 12.42 -15.30 36.85
CA ALA A 572 12.75 -16.38 35.94
C ALA A 572 12.36 -17.78 36.43
N ASP A 573 11.47 -17.89 37.41
CA ASP A 573 10.89 -19.19 37.80
C ASP A 573 9.94 -19.63 36.67
N THR A 574 10.14 -20.82 36.14
CA THR A 574 9.24 -21.40 35.13
C THR A 574 8.37 -22.50 35.74
N SER A 575 7.17 -22.67 35.20
CA SER A 575 6.28 -23.76 35.57
C SER A 575 5.61 -24.27 34.32
N PHE A 576 5.55 -25.60 34.19
CA PHE A 576 4.89 -26.27 33.09
C PHE A 576 3.97 -27.36 33.65
N MET A 577 2.71 -27.29 33.27
CA MET A 577 1.64 -28.15 33.79
C MET A 577 0.87 -28.80 32.64
N VAL A 578 0.52 -30.06 32.82
CA VAL A 578 -0.34 -30.80 31.90
C VAL A 578 -1.49 -31.39 32.68
N TYR A 579 -2.70 -31.17 32.18
CA TYR A 579 -3.93 -31.62 32.79
C TYR A 579 -4.75 -32.49 31.84
N ARG A 580 -5.41 -33.50 32.40
CA ARG A 580 -6.38 -34.32 31.68
C ARG A 580 -7.56 -34.62 32.57
N ASP A 581 -8.76 -34.32 32.07
CA ASP A 581 -10.02 -34.62 32.77
C ASP A 581 -10.09 -34.09 34.22
N GLY A 582 -9.47 -32.94 34.49
CA GLY A 582 -9.47 -32.29 35.80
C GLY A 582 -8.37 -32.77 36.76
N GLU A 583 -7.45 -33.62 36.31
CA GLU A 583 -6.32 -34.12 37.10
C GLU A 583 -4.98 -33.63 36.54
N VAL A 584 -3.99 -33.42 37.43
CA VAL A 584 -2.61 -33.12 37.04
C VAL A 584 -1.96 -34.43 36.55
N VAL A 585 -1.50 -34.43 35.30
CA VAL A 585 -0.85 -35.60 34.68
C VAL A 585 0.63 -35.37 34.41
N ALA A 586 1.10 -34.12 34.34
CA ALA A 586 2.52 -33.76 34.42
C ALA A 586 2.69 -32.41 35.13
N ASP A 587 3.75 -32.31 35.93
CA ASP A 587 4.11 -31.13 36.73
C ASP A 587 5.64 -30.99 36.71
N HIS A 588 6.10 -29.99 35.96
CA HIS A 588 7.50 -29.58 35.86
C HIS A 588 7.64 -28.14 36.41
N SER A 589 7.30 -27.98 37.69
CA SER A 589 7.57 -26.80 38.52
C SER A 589 8.69 -27.05 39.54
N GLU A 590 9.13 -26.04 40.29
CA GLU A 590 10.16 -26.20 41.35
C GLU A 590 9.81 -27.27 42.42
N GLU A 591 8.51 -27.50 42.67
CA GLU A 591 8.02 -28.51 43.63
C GLU A 591 7.55 -29.82 42.95
N GLY A 592 7.67 -29.89 41.63
CA GLY A 592 7.13 -30.96 40.76
C GLY A 592 8.02 -32.20 40.63
N SER A 593 7.68 -33.07 39.67
CA SER A 593 8.41 -34.33 39.42
C SER A 593 9.52 -34.15 38.39
N GLU A 594 10.71 -34.66 38.69
CA GLU A 594 11.86 -34.64 37.76
C GLU A 594 11.69 -35.56 36.54
N GLU A 595 10.73 -36.50 36.51
CA GLU A 595 10.56 -37.43 35.39
C GLU A 595 9.35 -37.08 34.50
N PRO A 596 9.44 -37.23 33.16
CA PRO A 596 8.31 -37.03 32.26
C PRO A 596 7.26 -38.14 32.46
N THR A 597 6.11 -37.74 32.97
CA THR A 597 5.04 -38.62 33.46
C THR A 597 4.04 -39.07 32.37
N THR A 598 4.03 -38.43 31.20
CA THR A 598 3.09 -38.75 30.09
C THR A 598 3.79 -39.08 28.77
N SER A 599 3.06 -39.70 27.83
CA SER A 599 3.58 -40.02 26.49
C SER A 599 3.83 -38.79 25.63
N GLU A 600 2.99 -37.76 25.77
CA GLU A 600 2.98 -36.52 25.01
C GLU A 600 4.19 -35.67 25.37
N VAL A 601 4.44 -35.48 26.68
CA VAL A 601 5.63 -34.78 27.18
C VAL A 601 6.90 -35.52 26.75
N ARG A 602 6.93 -36.87 26.86
CA ARG A 602 8.08 -37.66 26.43
C ARG A 602 8.37 -37.53 24.93
N ALA A 603 7.33 -37.47 24.10
CA ALA A 603 7.47 -37.28 22.66
C ALA A 603 7.94 -35.86 22.33
N ALA A 604 7.43 -34.84 23.03
CA ALA A 604 7.86 -33.46 22.88
C ALA A 604 9.34 -33.28 23.26
N MET A 605 9.76 -33.79 24.41
CA MET A 605 11.16 -33.71 24.86
C MET A 605 12.11 -34.46 23.93
N ALA A 606 11.70 -35.62 23.40
CA ALA A 606 12.51 -36.37 22.44
C ALA A 606 12.69 -35.62 21.10
N ALA A 607 11.75 -34.74 20.74
CA ALA A 607 11.84 -33.92 19.54
C ALA A 607 12.72 -32.66 19.71
N MET A 608 13.05 -32.29 20.95
CA MET A 608 13.91 -31.13 21.26
C MET A 608 15.42 -31.45 21.22
N ASP A 609 15.81 -32.70 20.90
CA ASP A 609 17.22 -33.15 20.76
C ASP A 609 18.13 -32.82 21.98
N ALA A 610 17.56 -32.88 23.19
CA ALA A 610 18.26 -32.59 24.45
C ALA A 610 19.22 -33.73 24.84
N ASP A 611 20.45 -33.70 24.32
CA ASP A 611 21.40 -34.83 24.38
C ASP A 611 21.97 -35.16 25.77
N ASP A 612 21.94 -34.26 26.77
CA ASP A 612 22.62 -34.50 28.06
C ASP A 612 21.79 -34.22 29.36
N ASP A 613 20.74 -33.39 29.33
CA ASP A 613 19.80 -33.20 30.47
C ASP A 613 18.43 -32.67 29.99
N PRO A 614 17.44 -33.57 29.77
CA PRO A 614 16.13 -33.18 29.24
C PRO A 614 15.32 -32.31 30.21
N CYS A 615 15.61 -32.35 31.52
CA CYS A 615 14.93 -31.50 32.49
C CYS A 615 15.44 -30.07 32.40
N GLN A 616 16.76 -29.88 32.32
CA GLN A 616 17.34 -28.54 32.14
C GLN A 616 16.89 -27.89 30.82
N ALA A 617 16.84 -28.65 29.71
CA ALA A 617 16.35 -28.15 28.42
C ALA A 617 14.85 -27.77 28.47
N ALA A 618 14.02 -28.50 29.22
CA ALA A 618 12.63 -28.14 29.45
C ALA A 618 12.47 -26.82 30.24
N PHE A 619 13.40 -26.53 31.15
CA PHE A 619 13.46 -25.26 31.89
C PHE A 619 13.94 -24.10 31.02
N ASP A 620 14.92 -24.33 30.14
CA ASP A 620 15.50 -23.30 29.29
C ASP A 620 14.56 -22.93 28.11
N ASP A 621 13.88 -23.91 27.52
CA ASP A 621 12.99 -23.76 26.34
C ASP A 621 11.52 -24.16 26.66
N THR A 622 10.99 -23.67 27.78
CA THR A 622 9.66 -24.04 28.29
C THR A 622 8.51 -23.77 27.31
N LEU A 623 8.62 -22.75 26.45
CA LEU A 623 7.57 -22.40 25.48
C LEU A 623 7.55 -23.34 24.27
N GLU A 624 8.71 -23.83 23.86
CA GLU A 624 8.83 -24.91 22.86
C GLU A 624 8.19 -26.19 23.38
N LEU A 625 8.53 -26.59 24.61
CA LEU A 625 7.94 -27.77 25.25
C LEU A 625 6.40 -27.65 25.35
N PHE A 626 5.89 -26.47 25.69
CA PHE A 626 4.46 -26.14 25.67
C PHE A 626 3.82 -26.36 24.30
N CYS A 627 4.35 -25.74 23.25
CA CYS A 627 3.78 -25.84 21.91
C CYS A 627 3.85 -27.27 21.36
N ARG A 628 4.95 -27.99 21.59
CA ARG A 628 5.11 -29.38 21.16
C ARG A 628 4.19 -30.33 21.94
N THR A 629 4.04 -30.15 23.25
CA THR A 629 3.15 -31.00 24.08
C THR A 629 1.68 -30.78 23.74
N ALA A 630 1.28 -29.52 23.49
CA ALA A 630 -0.06 -29.19 23.04
C ALA A 630 -0.28 -29.49 21.54
N GLY A 631 0.76 -29.83 20.77
CA GLY A 631 0.62 -30.12 19.34
C GLY A 631 0.11 -28.92 18.53
N ILE A 632 0.51 -27.70 18.93
CA ILE A 632 0.08 -26.44 18.30
C ILE A 632 1.28 -25.62 17.81
N ARG A 633 0.99 -24.66 16.92
CA ARG A 633 1.95 -23.64 16.46
C ARG A 633 1.23 -22.29 16.37
N PRO A 634 1.10 -21.54 17.48
CA PRO A 634 0.57 -20.19 17.43
C PRO A 634 1.45 -19.28 16.57
N THR A 635 0.84 -18.42 15.78
CA THR A 635 1.49 -17.38 15.00
C THR A 635 1.20 -16.00 15.61
N VAL A 636 1.99 -14.99 15.24
CA VAL A 636 1.71 -13.59 15.64
C VAL A 636 0.28 -13.18 15.25
N ALA A 637 -0.24 -13.67 14.12
CA ALA A 637 -1.60 -13.38 13.67
C ALA A 637 -2.68 -13.98 14.61
N ASP A 638 -2.42 -15.16 15.19
CA ASP A 638 -3.36 -15.83 16.09
C ASP A 638 -3.58 -15.03 17.38
N VAL A 639 -2.57 -14.27 17.83
CA VAL A 639 -2.61 -13.50 19.09
C VAL A 639 -2.75 -11.98 18.92
N THR A 640 -2.56 -11.45 17.70
CA THR A 640 -2.85 -10.04 17.38
C THR A 640 -4.26 -9.82 16.84
N GLY A 641 -4.98 -10.91 16.54
CA GLY A 641 -6.38 -10.90 16.11
C GLY A 641 -7.40 -10.62 17.23
N ILE A 642 -8.67 -10.87 16.91
CA ILE A 642 -9.78 -10.71 17.86
C ILE A 642 -9.78 -11.86 18.88
N ALA A 643 -9.74 -11.50 20.16
CA ALA A 643 -9.91 -12.40 21.30
C ALA A 643 -11.27 -12.20 21.97
N ARG A 644 -11.69 -13.23 22.71
CA ARG A 644 -12.64 -13.06 23.82
C ARG A 644 -11.83 -12.75 25.07
N TRP A 645 -12.15 -11.71 25.83
CA TRP A 645 -11.34 -11.33 26.98
C TRP A 645 -12.17 -10.85 28.16
N VAL A 646 -11.59 -10.95 29.36
CA VAL A 646 -12.22 -10.56 30.62
C VAL A 646 -11.15 -10.15 31.63
N ILE A 647 -11.50 -9.25 32.55
CA ILE A 647 -10.70 -8.92 33.73
C ILE A 647 -11.38 -9.58 34.94
N LEU A 648 -10.72 -10.57 35.52
CA LEU A 648 -11.20 -11.26 36.72
C LEU A 648 -10.68 -10.51 37.95
N PRO A 649 -11.57 -10.03 38.85
CA PRO A 649 -11.13 -9.37 40.05
C PRO A 649 -10.45 -10.36 41.00
N ALA A 650 -9.45 -9.89 41.75
CA ALA A 650 -8.82 -10.66 42.82
C ALA A 650 -9.90 -11.26 43.75
N LEU A 651 -9.82 -12.56 44.02
CA LEU A 651 -10.62 -13.17 45.09
C LEU A 651 -10.30 -12.45 46.40
N ARG A 652 -11.28 -11.70 46.94
CA ARG A 652 -11.17 -11.06 48.26
C ARG A 652 -11.35 -12.05 49.40
#